data_AF-A0A6J8CX96-F1
#
_entry.id   AF-A0A6J8CX96-F1
#
_cell.length_a   1.000
_cell.length_b   1.000
_cell.length_c   1.000
_cell.angle_alpha   90.00
_cell.angle_beta   90.00
_cell.angle_gamma   90.00
#
_symmetry.space_group_name_H-M   'P 1'
#
loop_
_entity.id
_entity.type
_entity.pdbx_description
1 polymer ?
#
loop_
_entity_poly.entity_id
_entity_poly.type
_entity_poly.pdbx_seq_one_letter_code
_entity_poly.pdbx_strand_id
1 'polypeptide(L)'
;MTKSRSSTKQKATPQTSTLEASPRQEETQLQLVHLPASNDPSTPGVSVLVPSFVEVNRPGNAISQEHSHIMQTPSYSHSIDDDIALHVSHNLKHKIQTGEYVELALHFHNDEIELWKEQDVLFVETPVVKVISQILESEQSVLIVGEPGIGKSMLMHHIALDLHTKIDYSIIPCSRIEDIVNHYDEDISQMFVLDDICGSFTTRFVDIEYLLNIEESLKRMLKKGKTKIAATCRLDVYSDEKFQSSCTVFTSKVFNLSVEYSRADKLEICTKYLTETEIQLLKDQNETLTPLMGYLYSKNENFILTDFLNCPYETYQHEWEELKSIDPFKYCALFLFVIYNGIIDESLFDIYNENTDQKNYVLENILKLCGINHDRPWSMMKTVLDSIIGTYLRKITIEYRVIHNQMFDFMCGYFGSQDNLVRCILRYAPIQFFNDRTQLESINEQHGKFTMKISRKYEQDYFDRIKDDIKLGRLNQWLCNAQMKHVQYRASFFKVLKSVDTKYLNDHHIVQHNIVTSSVRGYYDIVEYLISLDADLVNYGTFNAPLIASITGENEITEQLLLAKRCDVNQADLMRVPLLTASCRAGNEKLVQLLIDNGCDVHQVDSMGETPLKAACTGGNEKIAQLLIDKGCDVHQVDGKGETLLTVACRRGNEKIAQLLIDKGCDVHQVDGKGETLLTAACVGGKEKIVQLLIDKGCNVNQVDGRVMTPLVAACTGGNEIIVQLLIDKGCNVNQVDGRGETPLVAACMGGNEKIVQLLIDKGCNVHQVDSMRETPLTAACKRGNEKIVQLLIDKRCNVNQVDGMGQTLLTAACRRGNEKIAQLLIDKGCNVHQVDGIGKTPLTAACMGGKEKIVQLLIDKGCNVHQVDSMRETPLTAACKRGNEKIVQLLIDKRCNVNQVDGMGQTLLTAACRRGNEKIAQLLIDKGCNVHQVDGIGKTPLTAACMGGKEKIVQLLIDKGCNVLQVDGMGETLLTAACKRGKEKIVQLLIDKGCNVLQVDGMRETLLTAACKRGKEKIVQLLIDNGCDVHQVDSMGETPLKAACTRGNEKIAQLLIDKGCDVHQVDGKGETLLTVACRRGNEKIAQLLIDKGCDVHQVDGMGRDTFDSCVCGRKREDSTITH
;
A
#
# COMPACT_ATOMS: atom_id res chain seq x y z
N MET A 1 -54.30 45.76 8.97
CA MET A 1 -55.52 46.27 9.63
C MET A 1 -56.52 45.13 9.80
N THR A 2 -57.18 45.07 10.97
CA THR A 2 -58.47 44.41 11.30
C THR A 2 -58.58 42.89 11.09
N LYS A 3 -58.59 42.08 12.16
CA LYS A 3 -59.66 41.78 13.14
C LYS A 3 -60.52 40.56 12.77
N SER A 4 -60.72 39.77 13.82
CA SER A 4 -61.45 38.53 14.03
C SER A 4 -62.95 38.54 13.72
N ARG A 5 -63.53 37.32 13.85
CA ARG A 5 -64.95 36.90 14.04
C ARG A 5 -65.68 36.48 12.77
N SER A 6 -66.60 35.51 12.76
CA SER A 6 -66.98 34.39 13.63
C SER A 6 -68.22 33.73 12.99
N SER A 7 -68.33 32.40 13.08
CA SER A 7 -69.57 31.61 13.29
C SER A 7 -70.74 31.65 12.28
N THR A 8 -71.16 30.46 11.81
CA THR A 8 -72.39 29.71 12.19
C THR A 8 -72.51 28.43 11.30
N LYS A 9 -72.47 27.19 11.82
CA LYS A 9 -73.42 26.37 12.63
C LYS A 9 -74.62 25.80 11.86
N GLN A 10 -74.68 24.45 11.81
CA GLN A 10 -75.83 23.58 12.13
C GLN A 10 -75.24 22.19 12.51
N LYS A 11 -75.11 21.78 13.78
CA LYS A 11 -76.09 21.19 14.75
C LYS A 11 -76.69 19.83 14.35
N ALA A 12 -76.21 18.77 15.01
CA ALA A 12 -77.03 17.84 15.81
C ALA A 12 -76.13 17.05 16.79
N THR A 13 -76.55 16.99 18.05
CA THR A 13 -76.00 16.28 19.24
C THR A 13 -77.19 15.57 19.93
N PRO A 14 -77.14 14.97 21.14
CA PRO A 14 -76.04 14.52 22.03
C PRO A 14 -76.28 13.12 22.67
N GLN A 15 -75.31 12.60 23.44
CA GLN A 15 -75.45 12.23 24.88
C GLN A 15 -74.12 11.62 25.42
N THR A 16 -73.38 12.36 26.28
CA THR A 16 -73.08 12.11 27.73
C THR A 16 -71.95 11.09 27.99
N SER A 17 -70.93 11.27 28.84
CA SER A 17 -70.63 12.23 29.93
C SER A 17 -69.20 12.00 30.47
N THR A 18 -68.40 13.09 30.56
CA THR A 18 -67.50 13.59 31.63
C THR A 18 -66.57 12.70 32.50
N LEU A 19 -65.32 13.20 32.68
CA LEU A 19 -64.48 13.39 33.90
C LEU A 19 -63.01 12.96 33.63
N GLU A 20 -62.06 13.89 33.42
CA GLU A 20 -61.24 14.65 34.38
C GLU A 20 -60.10 13.87 35.10
N ALA A 21 -58.91 14.50 35.05
CA ALA A 21 -57.77 14.47 35.97
C ALA A 21 -56.78 13.27 36.01
N SER A 22 -55.51 13.60 35.73
CA SER A 22 -54.26 12.98 36.18
C SER A 22 -54.20 12.77 37.72
N PRO A 23 -53.42 11.80 38.28
CA PRO A 23 -51.97 11.99 38.50
C PRO A 23 -51.10 10.70 38.48
N ARG A 24 -49.80 10.91 38.77
CA ARG A 24 -48.65 9.97 38.86
C ARG A 24 -48.72 8.96 40.03
N GLN A 25 -47.72 8.05 40.03
CA GLN A 25 -47.12 7.25 41.13
C GLN A 25 -47.78 5.89 41.41
N GLU A 26 -47.11 4.80 41.78
CA GLU A 26 -45.72 4.28 41.82
C GLU A 26 -45.87 2.81 42.30
N GLU A 27 -44.78 2.02 42.21
CA GLU A 27 -44.50 0.81 43.02
C GLU A 27 -45.08 -0.61 42.69
N THR A 28 -44.18 -1.44 42.13
CA THR A 28 -43.66 -2.76 42.62
C THR A 28 -44.54 -3.80 43.34
N GLN A 29 -44.51 -5.08 42.87
CA GLN A 29 -43.87 -6.24 43.55
C GLN A 29 -44.15 -7.63 42.89
N LEU A 30 -43.04 -8.35 42.60
CA LEU A 30 -42.66 -9.75 42.92
C LEU A 30 -43.62 -10.99 42.84
N GLN A 31 -43.19 -11.94 41.98
CA GLN A 31 -42.84 -13.38 42.19
C GLN A 31 -43.87 -14.52 42.48
N LEU A 32 -43.71 -15.64 41.71
CA LEU A 32 -43.55 -17.08 42.06
C LEU A 32 -44.21 -18.01 40.99
N VAL A 33 -43.47 -18.79 40.18
CA VAL A 33 -42.96 -20.19 40.33
C VAL A 33 -44.00 -21.32 40.11
N HIS A 34 -43.77 -22.20 39.11
CA HIS A 34 -43.61 -23.68 39.23
C HIS A 34 -43.42 -24.42 37.88
N LEU A 35 -42.58 -25.47 37.91
CA LEU A 35 -42.29 -26.57 36.93
C LEU A 35 -43.34 -27.74 37.07
N PRO A 36 -43.23 -28.98 36.46
CA PRO A 36 -42.30 -29.60 35.46
C PRO A 36 -42.95 -30.56 34.39
N ALA A 37 -42.10 -31.19 33.54
CA ALA A 37 -41.94 -32.66 33.31
C ALA A 37 -42.08 -33.28 31.87
N SER A 38 -40.92 -33.62 31.28
CA SER A 38 -40.41 -34.94 30.77
C SER A 38 -41.07 -35.82 29.67
N ASN A 39 -40.18 -36.28 28.76
CA ASN A 39 -39.97 -37.63 28.16
C ASN A 39 -40.46 -38.00 26.73
N ASP A 40 -39.45 -38.40 25.94
CA ASP A 40 -39.31 -39.15 24.65
C ASP A 40 -40.00 -40.55 24.61
N PRO A 41 -39.94 -41.44 23.56
CA PRO A 41 -39.27 -41.40 22.24
C PRO A 41 -40.01 -42.09 21.02
N SER A 42 -39.33 -42.14 19.85
CA SER A 42 -39.29 -43.24 18.82
C SER A 42 -39.88 -43.02 17.40
N THR A 43 -39.06 -43.40 16.41
CA THR A 43 -39.06 -43.29 14.92
C THR A 43 -39.83 -44.45 14.21
N PRO A 44 -39.81 -44.64 12.85
CA PRO A 44 -39.64 -43.78 11.66
C PRO A 44 -40.70 -44.04 10.52
N GLY A 45 -40.71 -43.24 9.43
CA GLY A 45 -41.51 -43.53 8.23
C GLY A 45 -41.09 -42.74 6.98
N VAL A 46 -40.89 -43.47 5.87
CA VAL A 46 -40.26 -43.09 4.58
C VAL A 46 -41.33 -42.73 3.52
N SER A 47 -40.90 -42.03 2.46
CA SER A 47 -41.42 -41.93 1.06
C SER A 47 -42.26 -40.69 0.69
N VAL A 48 -41.68 -39.76 -0.11
CA VAL A 48 -41.64 -39.60 -1.60
C VAL A 48 -42.95 -39.02 -2.20
N LEU A 49 -42.89 -37.79 -2.74
CA LEU A 49 -43.20 -37.39 -4.13
C LEU A 49 -43.56 -35.89 -4.28
N VAL A 50 -42.75 -35.23 -5.13
CA VAL A 50 -42.90 -33.99 -5.95
C VAL A 50 -44.30 -33.98 -6.66
N PRO A 51 -44.92 -32.86 -7.16
CA PRO A 51 -44.27 -31.75 -7.88
C PRO A 51 -44.96 -30.35 -7.97
N SER A 52 -44.33 -29.49 -8.78
CA SER A 52 -44.88 -28.47 -9.71
C SER A 52 -45.16 -27.01 -9.28
N PHE A 53 -44.23 -26.14 -9.72
CA PHE A 53 -44.37 -25.06 -10.74
C PHE A 53 -45.23 -23.79 -10.54
N VAL A 54 -44.61 -22.71 -11.06
CA VAL A 54 -45.10 -21.43 -11.63
C VAL A 54 -45.01 -20.16 -10.77
N GLU A 55 -43.93 -19.41 -11.06
CA GLU A 55 -43.77 -17.96 -11.31
C GLU A 55 -44.84 -16.95 -10.86
N VAL A 56 -44.39 -15.75 -10.41
CA VAL A 56 -44.40 -14.52 -11.24
C VAL A 56 -44.04 -13.26 -10.39
N ASN A 57 -42.99 -12.56 -10.85
CA ASN A 57 -42.68 -11.11 -10.86
C ASN A 57 -42.22 -10.26 -9.64
N ARG A 58 -40.93 -9.85 -9.77
CA ARG A 58 -40.34 -8.48 -9.75
C ARG A 58 -40.28 -7.69 -8.42
N PRO A 59 -39.42 -6.64 -8.31
CA PRO A 59 -38.10 -6.37 -8.91
C PRO A 59 -37.04 -5.96 -7.85
N GLY A 60 -35.75 -6.17 -8.13
CA GLY A 60 -34.66 -5.80 -7.22
C GLY A 60 -33.43 -5.27 -7.96
N ASN A 61 -33.22 -3.96 -7.80
CA ASN A 61 -31.98 -3.18 -7.80
C ASN A 61 -30.73 -3.76 -8.47
N ALA A 62 -30.34 -3.09 -9.56
CA ALA A 62 -29.05 -3.15 -10.19
C ALA A 62 -27.98 -2.44 -9.33
N ILE A 63 -26.90 -3.16 -9.03
CA ILE A 63 -25.63 -2.63 -8.53
C ILE A 63 -24.54 -3.13 -9.50
N SER A 64 -23.98 -2.16 -10.24
CA SER A 64 -22.57 -1.96 -10.63
C SER A 64 -21.75 -3.01 -11.43
N GLN A 65 -20.99 -2.45 -12.39
CA GLN A 65 -19.63 -2.80 -12.88
C GLN A 65 -19.48 -3.47 -14.26
N GLU A 66 -19.15 -2.64 -15.26
CA GLU A 66 -18.19 -2.93 -16.34
C GLU A 66 -16.77 -2.93 -15.73
N HIS A 67 -16.05 -4.06 -15.75
CA HIS A 67 -15.13 -4.53 -16.80
C HIS A 67 -13.82 -3.73 -16.94
N SER A 68 -12.75 -4.32 -16.40
CA SER A 68 -11.40 -4.22 -16.95
C SER A 68 -11.02 -5.59 -17.52
N HIS A 69 -10.54 -5.64 -18.77
CA HIS A 69 -9.50 -6.55 -19.22
C HIS A 69 -8.88 -6.03 -20.52
N ILE A 70 -7.67 -5.48 -20.38
CA ILE A 70 -6.64 -5.56 -21.41
C ILE A 70 -6.07 -6.98 -21.37
N MET A 71 -6.00 -7.59 -22.55
CA MET A 71 -5.21 -8.78 -22.91
C MET A 71 -3.73 -8.42 -23.03
N GLN A 72 -2.85 -9.34 -22.64
CA GLN A 72 -1.45 -9.39 -23.06
C GLN A 72 -1.13 -10.80 -23.58
N THR A 73 -0.44 -10.86 -24.72
CA THR A 73 0.58 -11.86 -25.11
C THR A 73 1.63 -11.16 -26.03
N PRO A 74 2.78 -11.76 -26.40
CA PRO A 74 4.02 -11.71 -25.62
C PRO A 74 5.29 -11.37 -26.46
N SER A 75 6.34 -10.80 -25.84
CA SER A 75 7.78 -11.16 -26.00
C SER A 75 8.75 -9.97 -25.83
N TYR A 76 9.59 -10.08 -24.79
CA TYR A 76 10.95 -9.52 -24.63
C TYR A 76 11.22 -8.04 -24.93
N SER A 77 10.89 -7.17 -23.98
CA SER A 77 11.65 -5.96 -23.62
C SER A 77 11.06 -5.35 -22.34
N HIS A 78 11.59 -5.71 -21.17
CA HIS A 78 11.14 -5.12 -19.91
C HIS A 78 11.81 -3.75 -19.69
N SER A 79 11.14 -2.68 -20.12
CA SER A 79 11.33 -1.33 -19.56
C SER A 79 10.59 -1.27 -18.23
N ILE A 80 11.34 -1.03 -17.15
CA ILE A 80 10.89 -1.23 -15.77
C ILE A 80 9.97 -0.12 -15.24
N ASP A 81 9.82 1.02 -15.92
CA ASP A 81 9.22 2.21 -15.26
C ASP A 81 7.72 2.46 -15.58
N ASP A 82 7.16 2.00 -16.70
CA ASP A 82 5.76 2.30 -17.06
C ASP A 82 4.73 1.27 -16.57
N ASP A 83 5.15 0.04 -16.25
CA ASP A 83 4.30 -0.91 -15.53
C ASP A 83 4.15 -0.51 -14.05
N ILE A 84 5.04 0.30 -13.47
CA ILE A 84 4.94 0.63 -12.04
C ILE A 84 3.70 1.49 -11.76
N ALA A 85 3.37 2.52 -12.53
CA ALA A 85 2.23 3.40 -12.18
C ALA A 85 0.84 2.76 -12.38
N LEU A 86 0.64 1.97 -13.44
CA LEU A 86 -0.65 1.34 -13.77
C LEU A 86 -0.81 -0.06 -13.15
N HIS A 87 0.29 -0.82 -13.00
CA HIS A 87 0.28 -2.12 -12.36
C HIS A 87 0.26 -2.00 -10.82
N VAL A 88 0.72 -0.89 -10.21
CA VAL A 88 0.56 -0.59 -8.77
C VAL A 88 -0.92 -0.36 -8.42
N SER A 89 -1.69 0.43 -9.17
CA SER A 89 -3.09 0.69 -8.76
C SER A 89 -4.03 -0.52 -8.87
N HIS A 90 -3.83 -1.38 -9.89
CA HIS A 90 -4.71 -2.52 -10.15
C HIS A 90 -4.23 -3.82 -9.47
N ASN A 91 -2.92 -3.97 -9.23
CA ASN A 91 -2.43 -5.05 -8.36
C ASN A 91 -2.51 -4.72 -6.87
N LEU A 92 -2.45 -3.46 -6.39
CA LEU A 92 -2.63 -3.23 -4.95
C LEU A 92 -4.02 -3.69 -4.48
N LYS A 93 -5.08 -3.46 -5.25
CA LYS A 93 -6.44 -3.93 -4.88
C LYS A 93 -6.60 -5.45 -4.90
N HIS A 94 -5.92 -6.15 -5.82
CA HIS A 94 -6.02 -7.61 -5.95
C HIS A 94 -4.97 -8.36 -5.10
N LYS A 95 -3.82 -7.75 -4.79
CA LYS A 95 -2.70 -8.34 -4.02
C LYS A 95 -2.76 -8.01 -2.51
N ILE A 96 -3.44 -6.94 -2.09
CA ILE A 96 -3.86 -6.74 -0.68
C ILE A 96 -4.86 -7.84 -0.25
N GLN A 97 -5.56 -8.48 -1.20
CA GLN A 97 -6.49 -9.57 -0.91
C GLN A 97 -5.81 -10.95 -0.74
N THR A 98 -4.55 -11.14 -1.14
CA THR A 98 -3.89 -12.47 -1.17
C THR A 98 -2.83 -12.70 -0.09
N GLY A 99 -2.30 -11.66 0.57
CA GLY A 99 -1.43 -11.79 1.77
C GLY A 99 -0.04 -12.44 1.57
N GLU A 100 0.26 -13.01 0.41
CA GLU A 100 1.51 -13.76 0.15
C GLU A 100 2.77 -12.88 0.03
N TYR A 101 2.64 -11.61 -0.40
CA TYR A 101 3.78 -10.68 -0.48
C TYR A 101 4.15 -10.08 0.89
N VAL A 102 3.16 -9.97 1.78
CA VAL A 102 3.33 -9.41 3.12
C VAL A 102 4.17 -10.38 3.98
N GLU A 103 4.02 -11.70 3.84
CA GLU A 103 4.86 -12.67 4.58
C GLU A 103 6.34 -12.67 4.12
N LEU A 104 6.62 -12.58 2.83
CA LEU A 104 8.00 -12.50 2.31
C LEU A 104 8.68 -11.18 2.64
N ALA A 105 7.98 -10.04 2.48
CA ALA A 105 8.50 -8.72 2.86
C ALA A 105 8.69 -8.61 4.38
N LEU A 106 7.75 -9.11 5.20
CA LEU A 106 7.90 -9.17 6.66
C LEU A 106 9.08 -10.06 7.09
N HIS A 107 9.39 -11.14 6.36
CA HIS A 107 10.56 -11.97 6.66
C HIS A 107 11.87 -11.23 6.40
N PHE A 108 12.01 -10.57 5.24
CA PHE A 108 13.16 -9.71 4.94
C PHE A 108 13.33 -8.56 5.94
N HIS A 109 12.22 -7.90 6.35
CA HIS A 109 12.26 -6.83 7.34
C HIS A 109 12.61 -7.32 8.75
N ASN A 110 12.21 -8.54 9.12
CA ASN A 110 12.58 -9.13 10.42
C ASN A 110 14.08 -9.44 10.48
N ASP A 111 14.67 -9.97 9.40
CA ASP A 111 16.11 -10.22 9.33
C ASP A 111 16.93 -8.91 9.40
N GLU A 112 16.42 -7.84 8.77
CA GLU A 112 17.04 -6.51 8.83
C GLU A 112 16.97 -5.90 10.24
N ILE A 113 15.84 -6.05 10.94
CA ILE A 113 15.69 -5.61 12.33
C ILE A 113 16.57 -6.43 13.29
N GLU A 114 16.70 -7.75 13.09
CA GLU A 114 17.63 -8.59 13.86
C GLU A 114 19.08 -8.09 13.66
N LEU A 115 19.47 -7.77 12.43
CA LEU A 115 20.77 -7.17 12.14
C LEU A 115 20.96 -5.81 12.83
N TRP A 116 19.93 -4.96 12.89
CA TRP A 116 20.01 -3.71 13.62
C TRP A 116 20.26 -3.95 15.11
N LYS A 117 19.60 -4.94 15.72
CA LYS A 117 19.84 -5.33 17.13
C LYS A 117 21.26 -5.82 17.36
N GLU A 118 21.82 -6.59 16.42
CA GLU A 118 23.22 -7.04 16.50
C GLU A 118 24.19 -5.86 16.42
N GLN A 119 23.92 -4.89 15.54
CA GLN A 119 24.74 -3.69 15.36
C GLN A 119 24.61 -2.70 16.53
N ASP A 120 23.45 -2.64 17.17
CA ASP A 120 23.16 -1.77 18.30
C ASP A 120 24.09 -2.03 19.49
N VAL A 121 24.62 -3.26 19.63
CA VAL A 121 25.63 -3.61 20.66
C VAL A 121 26.92 -2.77 20.54
N LEU A 122 27.24 -2.34 19.32
CA LEU A 122 28.39 -1.50 19.01
C LEU A 122 28.07 0.00 19.09
N PHE A 123 26.81 0.37 19.26
CA PHE A 123 26.40 1.77 19.34
C PHE A 123 26.80 2.41 20.67
N VAL A 124 27.08 3.72 20.63
CA VAL A 124 27.42 4.53 21.81
C VAL A 124 26.44 5.69 21.88
N GLU A 125 25.62 5.73 22.93
CA GLU A 125 24.66 6.81 23.14
C GLU A 125 25.36 8.14 23.47
N THR A 126 25.24 9.13 22.58
CA THR A 126 25.68 10.50 22.83
C THR A 126 24.52 11.41 23.28
N PRO A 127 24.78 12.60 23.84
CA PRO A 127 23.74 13.57 24.17
C PRO A 127 22.81 13.92 23.00
N VAL A 128 23.35 13.97 21.76
CA VAL A 128 22.58 14.24 20.53
C VAL A 128 21.51 13.19 20.29
N VAL A 129 21.80 11.90 20.55
CA VAL A 129 20.84 10.80 20.41
C VAL A 129 19.61 11.04 21.28
N LYS A 130 19.82 11.48 22.52
CA LYS A 130 18.72 11.75 23.47
C LYS A 130 17.85 12.91 23.01
N VAL A 131 18.46 13.95 22.43
CA VAL A 131 17.73 15.09 21.85
C VAL A 131 16.87 14.65 20.67
N ILE A 132 17.44 13.89 19.73
CA ILE A 132 16.72 13.41 18.55
C ILE A 132 15.60 12.44 18.96
N SER A 133 15.86 11.53 19.91
CA SER A 133 14.86 10.59 20.45
C SER A 133 13.66 11.33 21.08
N GLN A 134 13.90 12.30 21.97
CA GLN A 134 12.84 13.14 22.55
C GLN A 134 12.02 13.90 21.50
N ILE A 135 12.68 14.35 20.43
CA ILE A 135 12.01 15.05 19.34
C ILE A 135 11.14 14.09 18.52
N LEU A 136 11.63 12.89 18.22
CA LEU A 136 10.86 11.85 17.57
C LEU A 136 9.69 11.33 18.43
N GLU A 137 9.68 11.52 19.75
CA GLU A 137 8.47 11.27 20.55
C GLU A 137 7.34 12.24 20.21
N SER A 138 7.66 13.52 19.99
CA SER A 138 6.69 14.61 19.76
C SER A 138 6.36 14.88 18.29
N GLU A 139 7.32 14.71 17.39
CA GLU A 139 7.18 14.96 15.95
C GLU A 139 6.86 13.68 15.18
N GLN A 140 6.26 13.81 14.00
CA GLN A 140 5.89 12.67 13.14
C GLN A 140 6.95 12.34 12.08
N SER A 141 7.93 13.23 11.87
CA SER A 141 9.01 13.02 10.90
C SER A 141 10.31 13.69 11.33
N VAL A 142 11.44 13.05 10.99
CA VAL A 142 12.80 13.59 11.18
C VAL A 142 13.69 13.20 10.00
N LEU A 143 14.51 14.16 9.57
CA LEU A 143 15.58 13.95 8.60
C LEU A 143 16.95 14.12 9.26
N ILE A 144 17.81 13.10 9.18
CA ILE A 144 19.18 13.14 9.66
C ILE A 144 20.13 13.28 8.48
N VAL A 145 20.88 14.37 8.45
CA VAL A 145 21.82 14.73 7.37
C VAL A 145 23.26 14.69 7.90
N GLY A 146 24.21 14.38 7.03
CA GLY A 146 25.63 14.43 7.40
C GLY A 146 26.54 13.72 6.41
N GLU A 147 27.85 13.85 6.64
CA GLU A 147 28.88 13.24 5.80
C GLU A 147 28.90 11.69 5.89
N PRO A 148 29.44 10.98 4.88
CA PRO A 148 29.63 9.53 4.95
C PRO A 148 30.45 9.11 6.19
N GLY A 149 30.07 8.00 6.84
CA GLY A 149 30.82 7.44 7.97
C GLY A 149 30.59 8.09 9.35
N ILE A 150 29.76 9.14 9.45
CA ILE A 150 29.45 9.79 10.74
C ILE A 150 28.45 9.01 11.62
N GLY A 151 27.88 7.91 11.11
CA GLY A 151 26.98 7.03 11.88
C GLY A 151 25.48 7.35 11.79
N LYS A 152 25.02 8.06 10.74
CA LYS A 152 23.61 8.45 10.54
C LYS A 152 22.63 7.26 10.64
N SER A 153 22.85 6.22 9.83
CA SER A 153 21.99 5.04 9.80
C SER A 153 21.98 4.32 11.14
N MET A 154 23.14 4.12 11.76
CA MET A 154 23.25 3.43 13.04
C MET A 154 22.56 4.21 14.17
N LEU A 155 22.66 5.55 14.18
CA LEU A 155 21.92 6.40 15.11
C LEU A 155 20.40 6.28 14.88
N MET A 156 19.95 6.27 13.63
CA MET A 156 18.54 6.13 13.30
C MET A 156 17.99 4.74 13.67
N HIS A 157 18.75 3.67 13.41
CA HIS A 157 18.41 2.29 13.78
C HIS A 157 18.30 2.16 15.30
N HIS A 158 19.28 2.69 16.05
CA HIS A 158 19.25 2.72 17.51
C HIS A 158 18.00 3.43 18.02
N ILE A 159 17.70 4.64 17.51
CA ILE A 159 16.50 5.39 17.93
C ILE A 159 15.22 4.62 17.57
N ALA A 160 15.15 3.98 16.40
CA ALA A 160 14.00 3.18 16.00
C ALA A 160 13.79 1.98 16.95
N LEU A 161 14.86 1.27 17.31
CA LEU A 161 14.83 0.15 18.26
C LEU A 161 14.44 0.61 19.67
N ASP A 162 15.04 1.71 20.15
CA ASP A 162 14.72 2.31 21.44
C ASP A 162 13.25 2.73 21.51
N LEU A 163 12.75 3.43 20.47
CA LEU A 163 11.34 3.81 20.39
C LEU A 163 10.42 2.60 20.30
N HIS A 164 10.78 1.53 19.59
CA HIS A 164 10.01 0.29 19.56
C HIS A 164 9.85 -0.35 20.94
N THR A 165 10.88 -0.24 21.80
CA THR A 165 10.78 -0.74 23.18
C THR A 165 10.00 0.18 24.11
N LYS A 166 10.03 1.50 23.89
CA LYS A 166 9.38 2.51 24.73
C LYS A 166 7.93 2.81 24.33
N ILE A 167 7.64 2.76 23.04
CA ILE A 167 6.38 3.16 22.42
C ILE A 167 6.03 2.09 21.37
N ASP A 168 4.87 1.45 21.50
CA ASP A 168 4.43 0.28 20.72
C ASP A 168 4.22 0.59 19.22
N TYR A 169 5.32 0.85 18.49
CA TYR A 169 5.39 1.08 17.05
C TYR A 169 5.96 -0.15 16.35
N SER A 170 5.33 -0.60 15.27
CA SER A 170 5.94 -1.56 14.35
C SER A 170 7.01 -0.85 13.51
N ILE A 171 8.27 -1.23 13.66
CA ILE A 171 9.36 -0.75 12.80
C ILE A 171 9.19 -1.36 11.40
N ILE A 172 9.30 -0.54 10.37
CA ILE A 172 9.28 -0.97 8.97
C ILE A 172 10.53 -0.37 8.29
N PRO A 173 11.61 -1.17 8.14
CA PRO A 173 12.75 -0.80 7.31
C PRO A 173 12.29 -0.57 5.87
N CYS A 174 12.75 0.51 5.26
CA CYS A 174 12.34 0.91 3.92
C CYS A 174 13.57 1.16 3.07
N SER A 175 13.64 0.46 1.94
CA SER A 175 14.72 0.61 0.95
C SER A 175 14.43 1.71 -0.07
N ARG A 176 13.13 2.00 -0.27
CA ARG A 176 12.63 3.03 -1.18
C ARG A 176 11.45 3.76 -0.53
N ILE A 177 11.17 4.96 -1.02
CA ILE A 177 10.03 5.78 -0.55
C ILE A 177 8.70 5.08 -0.87
N GLU A 178 8.66 4.29 -1.94
CA GLU A 178 7.52 3.43 -2.31
C GLU A 178 7.08 2.48 -1.18
N ASP A 179 8.03 1.98 -0.40
CA ASP A 179 7.77 1.00 0.67
C ASP A 179 6.86 1.58 1.76
N ILE A 180 6.92 2.90 1.98
CA ILE A 180 6.06 3.60 2.94
C ILE A 180 4.59 3.49 2.52
N VAL A 181 4.30 3.72 1.24
CA VAL A 181 2.93 3.69 0.72
C VAL A 181 2.42 2.24 0.66
N ASN A 182 3.30 1.31 0.28
CA ASN A 182 2.95 -0.11 0.13
C ASN A 182 2.63 -0.80 1.47
N HIS A 183 3.25 -0.37 2.56
CA HIS A 183 3.11 -1.01 3.89
C HIS A 183 2.33 -0.16 4.90
N TYR A 184 1.78 0.97 4.47
CA TYR A 184 0.96 1.81 5.33
C TYR A 184 -0.33 1.12 5.77
N ASP A 185 -0.54 1.10 7.08
CA ASP A 185 -1.77 0.65 7.73
C ASP A 185 -2.25 1.76 8.69
N GLU A 186 -3.50 2.20 8.51
CA GLU A 186 -4.11 3.25 9.33
C GLU A 186 -4.43 2.78 10.77
N ASP A 187 -4.58 1.48 10.98
CA ASP A 187 -4.97 0.91 12.26
C ASP A 187 -3.76 0.62 13.18
N ILE A 188 -2.55 0.54 12.62
CA ILE A 188 -1.32 0.16 13.32
C ILE A 188 -0.42 1.38 13.55
N SER A 189 0.19 1.47 14.73
CA SER A 189 1.27 2.43 14.96
C SER A 189 2.52 1.96 14.23
N GLN A 190 2.95 2.69 13.20
CA GLN A 190 4.06 2.27 12.33
C GLN A 190 5.17 3.33 12.31
N MET A 191 6.43 2.88 12.35
CA MET A 191 7.60 3.74 12.16
C MET A 191 8.37 3.27 10.94
N PHE A 192 8.34 4.09 9.90
CA PHE A 192 9.08 3.86 8.67
C PHE A 192 10.49 4.44 8.80
N VAL A 193 11.49 3.64 8.46
CA VAL A 193 12.91 3.99 8.61
C VAL A 193 13.58 3.89 7.24
N LEU A 194 13.98 5.03 6.67
CA LEU A 194 14.58 5.12 5.32
C LEU A 194 16.06 5.48 5.39
N ASP A 195 16.93 4.57 4.94
CA ASP A 195 18.34 4.87 4.79
C ASP A 195 18.67 5.49 3.43
N ASP A 196 19.41 6.61 3.45
CA ASP A 196 19.90 7.32 2.26
C ASP A 196 18.82 7.56 1.17
N ILE A 197 17.81 8.40 1.49
CA ILE A 197 16.60 8.70 0.69
C ILE A 197 16.84 8.85 -0.82
N CYS A 198 17.98 9.41 -1.22
CA CYS A 198 18.36 9.63 -2.61
C CYS A 198 19.77 9.12 -2.90
N GLY A 199 19.97 7.80 -2.81
CA GLY A 199 21.10 7.09 -3.38
C GLY A 199 22.48 7.51 -2.86
N SER A 200 23.51 6.80 -3.31
CA SER A 200 24.86 6.97 -2.77
C SER A 200 25.59 8.21 -3.28
N PHE A 201 25.26 8.83 -4.42
CA PHE A 201 26.08 9.93 -4.96
C PHE A 201 25.33 11.05 -5.69
N THR A 202 24.11 10.82 -6.19
CA THR A 202 23.30 11.87 -6.81
C THR A 202 21.82 11.72 -6.47
N THR A 203 21.13 12.85 -6.45
CA THR A 203 19.67 12.93 -6.48
C THR A 203 19.15 12.34 -7.78
N ARG A 204 18.59 11.13 -7.70
CA ARG A 204 17.81 10.60 -8.82
C ARG A 204 16.56 11.45 -8.94
N PHE A 205 16.42 12.13 -10.07
CA PHE A 205 15.24 12.97 -10.34
C PHE A 205 13.93 12.17 -10.24
N VAL A 206 13.97 10.88 -10.60
CA VAL A 206 12.83 9.94 -10.46
C VAL A 206 12.41 9.79 -8.99
N ASP A 207 13.36 9.71 -8.06
CA ASP A 207 13.05 9.58 -6.63
C ASP A 207 12.45 10.89 -6.09
N ILE A 208 12.92 12.06 -6.56
CA ILE A 208 12.35 13.38 -6.22
C ILE A 208 10.92 13.51 -6.77
N GLU A 209 10.71 13.16 -8.04
CA GLU A 209 9.41 13.26 -8.72
C GLU A 209 8.38 12.32 -8.09
N TYR A 210 8.79 11.09 -7.75
CA TYR A 210 7.97 10.17 -7.00
C TYR A 210 7.58 10.76 -5.64
N LEU A 211 8.55 11.33 -4.91
CA LEU A 211 8.36 11.97 -3.61
C LEU A 211 7.36 13.13 -3.70
N LEU A 212 7.44 13.98 -4.74
CA LEU A 212 6.47 15.04 -5.04
C LEU A 212 5.05 14.48 -5.30
N ASN A 213 4.96 13.40 -6.08
CA ASN A 213 3.69 12.76 -6.44
C ASN A 213 2.97 12.13 -5.23
N ILE A 214 3.73 11.61 -4.25
CA ILE A 214 3.16 11.00 -3.04
C ILE A 214 3.19 11.94 -1.82
N GLU A 215 3.69 13.16 -1.97
CA GLU A 215 3.93 14.11 -0.88
C GLU A 215 2.65 14.39 -0.08
N GLU A 216 1.55 14.67 -0.79
CA GLU A 216 0.25 14.89 -0.17
C GLU A 216 -0.26 13.64 0.55
N SER A 217 -0.01 12.46 -0.02
CA SER A 217 -0.42 11.18 0.58
C SER A 217 0.35 10.95 1.88
N LEU A 218 1.67 11.15 1.90
CA LEU A 218 2.50 11.06 3.09
C LEU A 218 2.07 12.10 4.15
N LYS A 219 1.83 13.36 3.76
CA LYS A 219 1.31 14.39 4.68
C LYS A 219 -0.04 14.00 5.28
N ARG A 220 -0.93 13.36 4.52
CA ARG A 220 -2.21 12.83 5.04
C ARG A 220 -2.00 11.66 5.99
N MET A 221 -1.04 10.78 5.73
CA MET A 221 -0.68 9.66 6.59
C MET A 221 -0.15 10.15 7.94
N LEU A 222 0.79 11.09 7.94
CA LEU A 222 1.39 11.68 9.15
C LEU A 222 0.40 12.47 10.00
N LYS A 223 -0.61 13.12 9.39
CA LYS A 223 -1.65 13.89 10.12
C LYS A 223 -2.48 13.06 11.11
N LYS A 224 -2.52 11.73 10.96
CA LYS A 224 -3.28 10.84 11.85
C LYS A 224 -2.54 10.47 13.15
N GLY A 225 -1.26 10.87 13.28
CA GLY A 225 -0.50 10.83 14.53
C GLY A 225 -0.02 9.44 15.00
N LYS A 226 -0.33 8.37 14.25
CA LYS A 226 0.10 6.99 14.51
C LYS A 226 1.24 6.52 13.60
N THR A 227 1.74 7.38 12.73
CA THR A 227 2.73 7.02 11.72
C THR A 227 3.91 7.95 11.82
N LYS A 228 5.10 7.39 12.04
CA LYS A 228 6.35 8.14 12.10
C LYS A 228 7.22 7.80 10.90
N ILE A 229 7.95 8.78 10.40
CA ILE A 229 8.93 8.60 9.31
C ILE A 229 10.28 9.15 9.77
N ALA A 230 11.27 8.28 9.93
CA ALA A 230 12.66 8.66 10.16
C ALA A 230 13.46 8.36 8.91
N ALA A 231 14.29 9.31 8.48
CA ALA A 231 15.07 9.13 7.27
C ALA A 231 16.47 9.73 7.35
N THR A 232 17.43 9.14 6.65
CA THR A 232 18.80 9.66 6.55
C THR A 232 19.13 10.16 5.14
N CYS A 233 20.00 11.16 5.06
CA CYS A 233 20.46 11.73 3.79
C CYS A 233 21.94 12.16 3.88
N ARG A 234 22.66 12.12 2.76
CA ARG A 234 24.00 12.71 2.67
C ARG A 234 23.92 14.24 2.64
N LEU A 235 24.94 14.90 3.16
CA LEU A 235 25.02 16.37 3.18
C LEU A 235 25.02 16.97 1.78
N ASP A 236 25.76 16.38 0.84
CA ASP A 236 25.84 16.87 -0.55
C ASP A 236 24.50 16.77 -1.28
N VAL A 237 23.75 15.71 -0.99
CA VAL A 237 22.41 15.47 -1.56
C VAL A 237 21.39 16.44 -0.97
N TYR A 238 21.44 16.65 0.35
CA TYR A 238 20.58 17.63 1.02
C TYR A 238 20.91 19.07 0.62
N SER A 239 22.12 19.36 0.16
CA SER A 239 22.53 20.70 -0.27
C SER A 239 21.95 21.09 -1.64
N ASP A 240 21.35 20.16 -2.37
CA ASP A 240 20.66 20.44 -3.64
C ASP A 240 19.32 21.15 -3.39
N GLU A 241 19.17 22.37 -3.92
CA GLU A 241 17.97 23.21 -3.76
C GLU A 241 16.68 22.52 -4.27
N LYS A 242 16.76 21.69 -5.31
CA LYS A 242 15.61 20.94 -5.84
C LYS A 242 15.17 19.85 -4.87
N PHE A 243 16.10 19.23 -4.16
CA PHE A 243 15.78 18.24 -3.15
C PHE A 243 15.19 18.88 -1.89
N GLN A 244 15.76 19.99 -1.40
CA GLN A 244 15.24 20.71 -0.23
C GLN A 244 13.81 21.19 -0.45
N SER A 245 13.51 21.74 -1.63
CA SER A 245 12.16 22.21 -1.98
C SER A 245 11.14 21.09 -2.13
N SER A 246 11.57 19.87 -2.49
CA SER A 246 10.70 18.72 -2.72
C SER A 246 10.50 17.84 -1.47
N CYS A 247 11.43 17.86 -0.51
CA CYS A 247 11.41 17.00 0.67
C CYS A 247 10.56 17.51 1.84
N THR A 248 9.53 18.34 1.61
CA THR A 248 8.87 19.04 2.73
C THR A 248 8.09 18.14 3.71
N VAL A 249 7.89 16.87 3.34
CA VAL A 249 7.39 15.80 4.23
C VAL A 249 8.36 15.48 5.36
N PHE A 250 9.67 15.55 5.09
CA PHE A 250 10.74 15.19 6.04
C PHE A 250 11.31 16.41 6.79
N THR A 251 10.93 17.64 6.39
CA THR A 251 11.55 18.89 6.85
C THR A 251 10.94 19.50 8.10
N SER A 252 10.05 18.81 8.82
CA SER A 252 9.55 19.31 10.11
C SER A 252 10.69 19.65 11.07
N LYS A 253 11.74 18.79 11.11
CA LYS A 253 13.04 19.05 11.74
C LYS A 253 14.15 18.28 11.01
N VAL A 254 15.26 18.98 10.73
CA VAL A 254 16.46 18.45 10.09
C VAL A 254 17.63 18.55 11.06
N PHE A 255 18.33 17.44 11.30
CA PHE A 255 19.52 17.38 12.14
C PHE A 255 20.75 17.15 11.28
N ASN A 256 21.74 18.04 11.37
CA ASN A 256 22.98 17.88 10.64
C ASN A 256 24.07 17.35 11.57
N LEU A 257 24.30 16.03 11.57
CA LEU A 257 25.27 15.39 12.47
C LEU A 257 26.70 15.89 12.27
N SER A 258 27.04 16.40 11.08
CA SER A 258 28.37 17.00 10.84
C SER A 258 28.61 18.23 11.72
N VAL A 259 27.55 18.94 12.10
CA VAL A 259 27.58 20.13 12.96
C VAL A 259 27.21 19.79 14.41
N GLU A 260 26.30 18.85 14.61
CA GLU A 260 25.75 18.56 15.94
C GLU A 260 26.64 17.69 16.82
N TYR A 261 27.45 16.80 16.23
CA TYR A 261 28.44 16.08 17.01
C TYR A 261 29.59 17.00 17.41
N SER A 262 29.66 17.31 18.70
CA SER A 262 30.83 17.99 19.26
C SER A 262 32.06 17.09 19.16
N ARG A 263 33.25 17.69 19.28
CA ARG A 263 34.51 16.94 19.37
C ARG A 263 34.49 15.93 20.52
N ALA A 264 33.84 16.27 21.63
CA ALA A 264 33.68 15.37 22.77
C ALA A 264 32.80 14.15 22.41
N ASP A 265 31.69 14.36 21.71
CA ASP A 265 30.80 13.27 21.27
C ASP A 265 31.51 12.32 20.31
N LYS A 266 32.28 12.86 19.34
CA LYS A 266 33.08 12.05 18.41
C LYS A 266 34.13 11.20 19.15
N LEU A 267 34.81 11.78 20.14
CA LEU A 267 35.81 11.07 20.96
C LEU A 267 35.15 10.01 21.86
N GLU A 268 34.00 10.32 22.46
CA GLU A 268 33.23 9.39 23.28
C GLU A 268 32.80 8.17 22.47
N ILE A 269 32.28 8.34 21.26
CA ILE A 269 31.96 7.22 20.37
C ILE A 269 33.21 6.38 20.06
N CYS A 270 34.37 7.03 19.87
CA CYS A 270 35.62 6.33 19.58
C CYS A 270 36.16 5.52 20.77
N THR A 271 35.74 5.78 22.01
CA THR A 271 36.15 4.98 23.20
C THR A 271 35.74 3.51 23.11
N LYS A 272 34.73 3.20 22.30
CA LYS A 272 34.28 1.83 22.06
C LYS A 272 35.24 1.04 21.16
N TYR A 273 36.02 1.73 20.32
CA TYR A 273 36.84 1.14 19.27
C TYR A 273 38.34 1.33 19.46
N LEU A 274 38.74 2.36 20.23
CA LEU A 274 40.14 2.72 20.48
C LEU A 274 40.45 2.64 21.98
N THR A 275 41.71 2.33 22.33
CA THR A 275 42.19 2.30 23.71
C THR A 275 42.35 3.71 24.29
N GLU A 276 42.35 3.85 25.63
CA GLU A 276 42.55 5.15 26.29
C GLU A 276 43.87 5.83 25.88
N THR A 277 44.92 5.05 25.65
CA THR A 277 46.23 5.52 25.19
C THR A 277 46.18 6.09 23.77
N GLU A 278 45.47 5.40 22.87
CA GLU A 278 45.28 5.82 21.48
C GLU A 278 44.43 7.09 21.39
N ILE A 279 43.40 7.21 22.24
CA ILE A 279 42.56 8.41 22.33
C ILE A 279 43.37 9.60 22.86
N GLN A 280 44.30 9.38 23.80
CA GLN A 280 45.19 10.43 24.27
C GLN A 280 46.13 10.94 23.18
N LEU A 281 46.69 10.05 22.35
CA LEU A 281 47.48 10.40 21.17
C LEU A 281 46.72 11.28 20.17
N LEU A 282 45.40 11.11 20.07
CA LEU A 282 44.52 11.84 19.15
C LEU A 282 43.99 13.17 19.70
N LYS A 283 44.09 13.43 21.01
CA LYS A 283 43.62 14.70 21.62
C LYS A 283 44.35 15.94 21.06
N ASP A 284 45.54 15.76 20.48
CA ASP A 284 46.38 16.84 19.99
C ASP A 284 46.34 17.05 18.46
N GLN A 285 45.67 16.18 17.68
CA GLN A 285 45.64 16.29 16.21
C GLN A 285 44.23 16.08 15.59
N ASN A 286 43.78 17.07 14.81
CA ASN A 286 42.68 17.08 13.81
C ASN A 286 41.21 16.82 14.21
N GLU A 287 40.31 17.33 13.36
CA GLU A 287 38.83 17.28 13.44
C GLU A 287 38.19 16.12 12.63
N THR A 288 38.99 15.32 11.91
CA THR A 288 38.55 14.32 10.90
C THR A 288 38.20 12.94 11.47
N LEU A 289 38.26 12.75 12.79
CA LEU A 289 37.96 11.46 13.42
C LEU A 289 36.46 11.14 13.31
N THR A 290 36.10 10.13 12.51
CA THR A 290 34.73 9.60 12.44
C THR A 290 34.63 8.24 13.15
N PRO A 291 33.45 7.91 13.73
CA PRO A 291 33.19 6.60 14.34
C PRO A 291 33.54 5.40 13.44
N LEU A 292 33.25 5.53 12.13
CA LEU A 292 33.59 4.51 11.15
C LEU A 292 35.09 4.23 11.09
N MET A 293 35.91 5.29 11.13
CA MET A 293 37.37 5.14 11.06
C MET A 293 37.91 4.41 12.29
N GLY A 294 37.40 4.71 13.49
CA GLY A 294 37.75 3.94 14.70
C GLY A 294 37.35 2.47 14.59
N TYR A 295 36.13 2.19 14.11
CA TYR A 295 35.66 0.82 13.89
C TYR A 295 36.54 0.05 12.90
N LEU A 296 36.85 0.63 11.74
CA LEU A 296 37.70 -0.01 10.72
C LEU A 296 39.11 -0.29 11.24
N TYR A 297 39.68 0.63 12.01
CA TYR A 297 40.98 0.42 12.66
C TYR A 297 40.93 -0.74 13.66
N SER A 298 39.90 -0.82 14.50
CA SER A 298 39.75 -1.91 15.50
C SER A 298 39.69 -3.32 14.88
N LYS A 299 39.37 -3.41 13.58
CA LYS A 299 39.32 -4.68 12.85
C LYS A 299 40.65 -5.04 12.19
N ASN A 300 41.58 -4.10 12.08
CA ASN A 300 42.91 -4.33 11.51
C ASN A 300 43.97 -3.49 12.26
N GLU A 301 44.38 -3.99 13.43
CA GLU A 301 45.39 -3.35 14.30
C GLU A 301 46.79 -3.25 13.67
N ASN A 302 47.00 -3.84 12.48
CA ASN A 302 48.26 -3.70 11.75
C ASN A 302 48.44 -2.28 11.18
N PHE A 303 47.38 -1.48 11.13
CA PHE A 303 47.50 -0.10 10.71
C PHE A 303 48.25 0.74 11.73
N ILE A 304 49.04 1.70 11.24
CA ILE A 304 49.58 2.74 12.09
C ILE A 304 48.44 3.74 12.33
N LEU A 305 47.94 3.80 13.58
CA LEU A 305 46.76 4.60 13.97
C LEU A 305 46.79 6.03 13.45
N THR A 306 47.92 6.73 13.63
CA THR A 306 48.08 8.14 13.23
C THR A 306 48.02 8.32 11.72
N ASP A 307 48.54 7.36 10.95
CA ASP A 307 48.57 7.44 9.49
C ASP A 307 47.18 7.12 8.93
N PHE A 308 46.53 6.09 9.48
CA PHE A 308 45.20 5.64 9.08
C PHE A 308 44.11 6.68 9.36
N LEU A 309 44.11 7.31 10.53
CA LEU A 309 43.08 8.29 10.88
C LEU A 309 43.25 9.63 10.14
N ASN A 310 44.46 9.96 9.70
CA ASN A 310 44.73 11.16 8.91
C ASN A 310 44.53 10.94 7.41
N CYS A 311 45.00 9.80 6.88
CA CYS A 311 45.07 9.50 5.45
C CYS A 311 44.64 8.04 5.17
N PRO A 312 43.37 7.67 5.44
CA PRO A 312 42.94 6.28 5.40
C PRO A 312 42.98 5.65 4.01
N TYR A 313 42.70 6.45 2.98
CA TYR A 313 42.75 5.99 1.61
C TYR A 313 44.17 5.59 1.21
N GLU A 314 45.16 6.41 1.59
CA GLU A 314 46.57 6.17 1.33
C GLU A 314 47.05 4.90 2.07
N THR A 315 46.59 4.68 3.31
CA THR A 315 46.89 3.45 4.07
C THR A 315 46.33 2.19 3.39
N TYR A 316 45.04 2.21 3.00
CA TYR A 316 44.44 1.08 2.27
C TYR A 316 45.08 0.86 0.90
N GLN A 317 45.44 1.93 0.20
CA GLN A 317 46.15 1.85 -1.07
C GLN A 317 47.48 1.09 -0.92
N HIS A 318 48.26 1.40 0.12
CA HIS A 318 49.49 0.66 0.41
C HIS A 318 49.23 -0.82 0.72
N GLU A 319 48.23 -1.13 1.55
CA GLU A 319 47.87 -2.51 1.88
C GLU A 319 47.43 -3.29 0.62
N TRP A 320 46.62 -2.68 -0.25
CA TRP A 320 46.15 -3.34 -1.47
C TRP A 320 47.27 -3.57 -2.49
N GLU A 321 48.26 -2.68 -2.58
CA GLU A 321 49.46 -2.93 -3.38
C GLU A 321 50.30 -4.09 -2.81
N GLU A 322 50.39 -4.22 -1.49
CA GLU A 322 51.07 -5.36 -0.86
C GLU A 322 50.31 -6.67 -1.10
N LEU A 323 48.98 -6.66 -0.94
CA LEU A 323 48.10 -7.83 -1.19
C LEU A 323 48.26 -8.37 -2.61
N LYS A 324 48.49 -7.50 -3.60
CA LYS A 324 48.73 -7.91 -4.99
C LYS A 324 49.87 -8.93 -5.12
N SER A 325 50.86 -8.88 -4.24
CA SER A 325 52.01 -9.80 -4.23
C SER A 325 51.88 -10.93 -3.20
N ILE A 326 51.29 -10.64 -2.03
CA ILE A 326 51.21 -11.56 -0.88
C ILE A 326 50.03 -12.53 -1.03
N ASP A 327 48.87 -12.02 -1.43
CA ASP A 327 47.63 -12.79 -1.58
C ASP A 327 46.82 -12.27 -2.78
N PRO A 328 47.20 -12.67 -4.01
CA PRO A 328 46.53 -12.24 -5.22
C PRO A 328 45.04 -12.60 -5.24
N PHE A 329 44.62 -13.66 -4.53
CA PHE A 329 43.23 -14.08 -4.47
C PHE A 329 42.38 -13.06 -3.70
N LYS A 330 42.86 -12.54 -2.57
CA LYS A 330 42.19 -11.43 -1.85
C LYS A 330 42.15 -10.17 -2.69
N TYR A 331 43.25 -9.84 -3.37
CA TYR A 331 43.30 -8.69 -4.29
C TYR A 331 42.24 -8.81 -5.40
N CYS A 332 42.12 -10.00 -6.00
CA CYS A 332 41.09 -10.30 -6.99
C CYS A 332 39.68 -10.21 -6.41
N ALA A 333 39.44 -10.75 -5.21
CA ALA A 333 38.15 -10.67 -4.53
C ALA A 333 37.70 -9.22 -4.33
N LEU A 334 38.61 -8.34 -3.88
CA LEU A 334 38.34 -6.91 -3.73
C LEU A 334 38.00 -6.26 -5.09
N PHE A 335 38.73 -6.60 -6.15
CA PHE A 335 38.43 -6.08 -7.48
C PHE A 335 37.07 -6.56 -8.02
N LEU A 336 36.63 -7.78 -7.69
CA LEU A 336 35.30 -8.27 -8.09
C LEU A 336 34.17 -7.42 -7.50
N PHE A 337 34.32 -6.84 -6.30
CA PHE A 337 33.32 -5.91 -5.78
C PHE A 337 33.17 -4.67 -6.65
N VAL A 338 34.25 -4.16 -7.26
CA VAL A 338 34.17 -3.04 -8.22
C VAL A 338 33.35 -3.47 -9.44
N ILE A 339 33.62 -4.66 -9.98
CA ILE A 339 32.89 -5.21 -11.14
C ILE A 339 31.41 -5.47 -10.84
N TYR A 340 31.07 -5.94 -9.64
CA TYR A 340 29.69 -6.22 -9.23
C TYR A 340 29.04 -5.09 -8.41
N ASN A 341 29.58 -3.86 -8.49
CA ASN A 341 28.99 -2.66 -7.88
C ASN A 341 28.72 -2.78 -6.36
N GLY A 342 29.65 -3.39 -5.62
CA GLY A 342 29.65 -3.44 -4.16
C GLY A 342 28.84 -4.58 -3.55
N ILE A 343 28.18 -5.43 -4.36
CA ILE A 343 27.35 -6.54 -3.90
C ILE A 343 27.66 -7.81 -4.71
N ILE A 344 27.93 -8.93 -4.04
CA ILE A 344 28.10 -10.25 -4.66
C ILE A 344 27.12 -11.22 -4.00
N ASP A 345 26.21 -11.79 -4.79
CA ASP A 345 25.21 -12.75 -4.33
C ASP A 345 25.75 -14.19 -4.32
N GLU A 346 25.39 -15.01 -3.34
CA GLU A 346 25.83 -16.41 -3.25
C GLU A 346 25.34 -17.30 -4.39
N SER A 347 24.21 -16.98 -5.01
CA SER A 347 23.72 -17.65 -6.22
C SER A 347 24.68 -17.52 -7.40
N LEU A 348 25.64 -16.60 -7.32
CA LEU A 348 26.72 -16.47 -8.28
C LEU A 348 27.71 -17.65 -8.22
N PHE A 349 27.71 -18.42 -7.12
CA PHE A 349 28.50 -19.64 -6.92
C PHE A 349 27.72 -20.93 -7.25
N ASP A 350 26.43 -20.84 -7.61
CA ASP A 350 25.61 -22.02 -7.91
C ASP A 350 25.89 -22.60 -9.30
N ILE A 351 26.17 -23.90 -9.33
CA ILE A 351 26.62 -24.64 -10.54
C ILE A 351 25.47 -24.90 -11.54
N TYR A 352 24.22 -24.66 -11.15
CA TYR A 352 23.01 -24.94 -11.96
C TYR A 352 22.42 -23.72 -12.69
N ASN A 353 23.14 -22.60 -12.74
CA ASN A 353 22.66 -21.35 -13.33
C ASN A 353 22.94 -21.31 -14.86
N GLU A 354 21.94 -21.04 -15.70
CA GLU A 354 22.00 -21.10 -17.19
C GLU A 354 23.09 -20.23 -17.84
N ASN A 355 23.67 -19.25 -17.12
CA ASN A 355 24.73 -18.35 -17.59
C ASN A 355 26.16 -18.73 -17.10
N THR A 356 26.43 -19.99 -16.79
CA THR A 356 27.69 -20.41 -16.16
C THR A 356 28.92 -20.06 -17.01
N ASP A 357 28.84 -20.21 -18.35
CA ASP A 357 29.98 -20.03 -19.26
C ASP A 357 30.47 -18.57 -19.33
N GLN A 358 29.55 -17.60 -19.39
CA GLN A 358 29.92 -16.18 -19.44
C GLN A 358 30.49 -15.71 -18.10
N LYS A 359 29.91 -16.14 -16.98
CA LYS A 359 30.39 -15.81 -15.63
C LYS A 359 31.79 -16.37 -15.38
N ASN A 360 32.02 -17.63 -15.77
CA ASN A 360 33.33 -18.28 -15.69
C ASN A 360 34.36 -17.55 -16.55
N TYR A 361 34.01 -17.19 -17.79
CA TYR A 361 34.90 -16.45 -18.68
C TYR A 361 35.32 -15.08 -18.11
N VAL A 362 34.39 -14.32 -17.52
CA VAL A 362 34.70 -13.03 -16.90
C VAL A 362 35.65 -13.22 -15.72
N LEU A 363 35.36 -14.14 -14.80
CA LEU A 363 36.22 -14.40 -13.64
C LEU A 363 37.61 -14.92 -14.05
N GLU A 364 37.70 -15.84 -15.00
CA GLU A 364 38.99 -16.36 -15.49
C GLU A 364 39.86 -15.25 -16.08
N ASN A 365 39.28 -14.32 -16.84
CA ASN A 365 40.03 -13.19 -17.39
C ASN A 365 40.50 -12.24 -16.28
N ILE A 366 39.66 -11.99 -15.27
CA ILE A 366 40.03 -11.18 -14.12
C ILE A 366 41.16 -11.85 -13.33
N LEU A 367 41.05 -13.15 -13.05
CA LEU A 367 42.10 -13.92 -12.37
C LEU A 367 43.43 -13.89 -13.12
N LYS A 368 43.42 -14.05 -14.45
CA LYS A 368 44.62 -13.93 -15.29
C LYS A 368 45.26 -12.55 -15.18
N LEU A 369 44.46 -11.48 -15.16
CA LEU A 369 44.96 -10.10 -14.99
C LEU A 369 45.51 -9.84 -13.59
N CYS A 370 45.00 -10.54 -12.58
CA CYS A 370 45.55 -10.58 -11.24
C CYS A 370 46.74 -11.56 -11.09
N GLY A 371 47.18 -12.23 -12.16
CA GLY A 371 48.33 -13.14 -12.15
C GLY A 371 48.05 -14.55 -11.62
N ILE A 372 46.78 -14.98 -11.60
CA ILE A 372 46.32 -16.24 -11.01
C ILE A 372 45.88 -17.21 -12.12
N ASN A 373 46.33 -18.46 -12.03
CA ASN A 373 45.89 -19.56 -12.91
C ASN A 373 45.33 -20.71 -12.06
N HIS A 374 44.03 -21.01 -12.19
CA HIS A 374 43.34 -21.96 -11.30
C HIS A 374 42.12 -22.62 -11.96
N ASP A 375 41.93 -23.93 -11.73
CA ASP A 375 40.94 -24.77 -12.44
C ASP A 375 39.51 -24.71 -11.85
N ARG A 376 39.35 -24.29 -10.59
CA ARG A 376 38.03 -24.14 -9.90
C ARG A 376 37.87 -22.77 -9.24
N PRO A 377 37.72 -21.70 -10.03
CA PRO A 377 37.91 -20.33 -9.56
C PRO A 377 36.84 -19.85 -8.56
N TRP A 378 35.56 -20.19 -8.76
CA TRP A 378 34.45 -19.72 -7.91
C TRP A 378 34.40 -20.36 -6.51
N SER A 379 34.71 -21.65 -6.39
CA SER A 379 34.72 -22.33 -5.08
C SER A 379 35.80 -21.78 -4.15
N MET A 380 36.96 -21.43 -4.70
CA MET A 380 38.01 -20.77 -3.92
C MET A 380 37.61 -19.33 -3.60
N MET A 381 37.01 -18.61 -4.56
CA MET A 381 36.58 -17.23 -4.36
C MET A 381 35.58 -17.11 -3.20
N LYS A 382 34.64 -18.04 -3.06
CA LYS A 382 33.74 -18.08 -1.90
C LYS A 382 34.49 -18.17 -0.56
N THR A 383 35.45 -19.08 -0.45
CA THR A 383 36.31 -19.21 0.75
C THR A 383 37.09 -17.94 1.04
N VAL A 384 37.62 -17.28 0.00
CA VAL A 384 38.36 -16.02 0.13
C VAL A 384 37.45 -14.90 0.60
N LEU A 385 36.24 -14.78 0.03
CA LEU A 385 35.22 -13.81 0.44
C LEU A 385 34.82 -14.01 1.90
N ASP A 386 34.57 -15.25 2.33
CA ASP A 386 34.28 -15.57 3.73
C ASP A 386 35.45 -15.18 4.66
N SER A 387 36.71 -15.30 4.20
CA SER A 387 37.89 -14.96 5.00
C SER A 387 38.11 -13.45 5.23
N ILE A 388 37.51 -12.59 4.39
CA ILE A 388 37.62 -11.13 4.48
C ILE A 388 36.32 -10.47 5.00
N ILE A 389 35.38 -11.27 5.49
CA ILE A 389 34.25 -10.78 6.29
C ILE A 389 34.78 -10.17 7.59
N GLY A 390 34.28 -8.99 7.93
CA GLY A 390 34.65 -8.23 9.12
C GLY A 390 35.84 -7.29 8.95
N THR A 391 36.59 -7.39 7.84
CA THR A 391 37.70 -6.46 7.50
C THR A 391 37.32 -5.51 6.36
N TYR A 392 36.84 -6.05 5.24
CA TYR A 392 36.39 -5.28 4.08
C TYR A 392 34.91 -5.49 3.76
N LEU A 393 34.42 -6.70 4.06
CA LEU A 393 33.09 -7.15 3.69
C LEU A 393 32.22 -7.45 4.91
N ARG A 394 30.92 -7.43 4.70
CA ARG A 394 29.93 -8.02 5.58
C ARG A 394 29.05 -8.95 4.75
N LYS A 395 28.41 -9.90 5.42
CA LYS A 395 27.48 -10.83 4.79
C LYS A 395 26.08 -10.60 5.36
N ILE A 396 25.10 -10.42 4.48
CA ILE A 396 23.69 -10.24 4.83
C ILE A 396 22.93 -11.36 4.14
N THR A 397 22.40 -12.31 4.92
CA THR A 397 21.76 -13.53 4.38
C THR A 397 22.65 -14.25 3.36
N ILE A 398 22.36 -14.10 2.06
CA ILE A 398 23.07 -14.71 0.93
C ILE A 398 23.95 -13.72 0.15
N GLU A 399 24.04 -12.45 0.55
CA GLU A 399 24.81 -11.43 -0.16
C GLU A 399 26.05 -11.00 0.61
N TYR A 400 27.19 -10.94 -0.07
CA TYR A 400 28.38 -10.23 0.38
C TYR A 400 28.26 -8.76 -0.03
N ARG A 401 28.43 -7.84 0.93
CA ARG A 401 28.41 -6.39 0.70
C ARG A 401 29.66 -5.75 1.29
N VAL A 402 30.15 -4.68 0.68
CA VAL A 402 31.22 -3.89 1.30
C VAL A 402 30.74 -3.30 2.63
N ILE A 403 31.61 -3.28 3.64
CA ILE A 403 31.26 -2.84 5.01
C ILE A 403 30.68 -1.42 5.03
N HIS A 404 31.21 -0.53 4.18
CA HIS A 404 30.75 0.85 4.11
C HIS A 404 30.93 1.44 2.70
N ASN A 405 30.04 2.37 2.31
CA ASN A 405 30.09 3.04 1.01
C ASN A 405 31.45 3.72 0.74
N GLN A 406 32.01 4.37 1.76
CA GLN A 406 33.33 5.01 1.67
C GLN A 406 34.46 4.01 1.37
N MET A 407 34.41 2.80 1.91
CA MET A 407 35.37 1.73 1.57
C MET A 407 35.23 1.33 0.10
N PHE A 408 33.98 1.21 -0.38
CA PHE A 408 33.72 0.92 -1.78
C PHE A 408 34.24 2.03 -2.70
N ASP A 409 34.14 3.29 -2.29
CA ASP A 409 34.68 4.43 -3.03
C ASP A 409 36.21 4.39 -3.10
N PHE A 410 36.87 4.05 -1.99
CA PHE A 410 38.32 3.84 -1.96
C PHE A 410 38.71 2.74 -2.95
N MET A 411 37.99 1.62 -2.99
CA MET A 411 38.23 0.55 -3.94
C MET A 411 38.07 1.04 -5.39
N CYS A 412 36.99 1.78 -5.68
CA CYS A 412 36.75 2.33 -7.01
C CYS A 412 37.87 3.28 -7.47
N GLY A 413 38.31 4.19 -6.60
CA GLY A 413 39.40 5.12 -6.87
C GLY A 413 40.73 4.41 -7.10
N TYR A 414 41.06 3.44 -6.23
CA TYR A 414 42.31 2.67 -6.33
C TYR A 414 42.34 1.80 -7.59
N PHE A 415 41.38 0.88 -7.76
CA PHE A 415 41.35 -0.02 -8.92
C PHE A 415 41.11 0.72 -10.24
N GLY A 416 40.41 1.86 -10.19
CA GLY A 416 40.23 2.77 -11.31
C GLY A 416 41.51 3.50 -11.74
N SER A 417 42.54 3.55 -10.90
CA SER A 417 43.86 4.10 -11.25
C SER A 417 44.83 3.07 -11.82
N GLN A 418 44.50 1.77 -11.76
CA GLN A 418 45.37 0.67 -12.18
C GLN A 418 45.25 0.42 -13.69
N ASP A 419 46.29 0.76 -14.45
CA ASP A 419 46.31 0.78 -15.92
C ASP A 419 45.84 -0.55 -16.56
N ASN A 420 46.15 -1.70 -15.96
CA ASN A 420 45.76 -3.04 -16.45
C ASN A 420 44.30 -3.42 -16.13
N LEU A 421 43.62 -2.74 -15.21
CA LEU A 421 42.27 -3.08 -14.74
C LEU A 421 41.19 -2.14 -15.27
N VAL A 422 41.53 -0.89 -15.64
CA VAL A 422 40.58 0.09 -16.18
C VAL A 422 39.75 -0.47 -17.32
N ARG A 423 40.37 -1.14 -18.31
CA ARG A 423 39.65 -1.75 -19.44
C ARG A 423 38.66 -2.84 -19.03
N CYS A 424 38.94 -3.56 -17.94
CA CYS A 424 38.00 -4.55 -17.41
C CYS A 424 36.81 -3.90 -16.73
N ILE A 425 37.03 -2.81 -15.98
CA ILE A 425 35.94 -2.01 -15.41
C ILE A 425 35.06 -1.50 -16.55
N LEU A 426 35.66 -0.83 -17.56
CA LEU A 426 34.94 -0.32 -18.72
C LEU A 426 34.14 -1.39 -19.46
N ARG A 427 34.62 -2.63 -19.50
CA ARG A 427 33.96 -3.72 -20.23
C ARG A 427 32.88 -4.46 -19.44
N TYR A 428 33.11 -4.71 -18.15
CA TYR A 428 32.29 -5.65 -17.37
C TYR A 428 31.50 -5.00 -16.23
N ALA A 429 31.86 -3.81 -15.78
CA ALA A 429 31.09 -3.13 -14.74
C ALA A 429 29.68 -2.76 -15.25
N PRO A 430 28.65 -2.82 -14.39
CA PRO A 430 27.28 -2.46 -14.75
C PRO A 430 27.14 -0.96 -15.03
N ILE A 431 26.12 -0.54 -15.79
CA ILE A 431 25.97 0.87 -16.18
C ILE A 431 25.82 1.78 -14.95
N GLN A 432 25.14 1.29 -13.92
CA GLN A 432 24.95 1.99 -12.65
C GLN A 432 26.28 2.37 -11.97
N PHE A 433 27.36 1.63 -12.22
CA PHE A 433 28.69 1.98 -11.74
C PHE A 433 29.14 3.33 -12.30
N PHE A 434 28.89 3.59 -13.59
CA PHE A 434 29.40 4.76 -14.30
C PHE A 434 28.63 6.05 -14.02
N ASN A 435 27.38 5.95 -13.57
CA ASN A 435 26.49 7.09 -13.39
C ASN A 435 27.07 8.15 -12.45
N ASP A 436 27.75 7.72 -11.38
CA ASP A 436 28.24 8.65 -10.35
C ASP A 436 29.71 8.45 -9.95
N ARG A 437 30.41 7.41 -10.46
CA ARG A 437 31.77 7.04 -10.01
C ARG A 437 32.86 7.21 -11.05
N THR A 438 32.54 7.78 -12.20
CA THR A 438 33.53 8.11 -13.22
C THR A 438 33.56 9.60 -13.52
N GLN A 439 34.74 10.10 -13.89
CA GLN A 439 34.94 11.47 -14.36
C GLN A 439 35.98 11.47 -15.48
N LEU A 440 35.72 12.15 -16.59
CA LEU A 440 36.75 12.39 -17.60
C LEU A 440 37.84 13.32 -17.04
N GLU A 441 39.11 12.95 -17.21
CA GLU A 441 40.26 13.75 -16.74
C GLU A 441 40.29 15.17 -17.33
N SER A 442 39.65 15.39 -18.48
CA SER A 442 39.51 16.71 -19.11
C SER A 442 38.61 17.69 -18.35
N ILE A 443 37.79 17.20 -17.40
CA ILE A 443 36.85 18.02 -16.62
C ILE A 443 37.56 18.47 -15.33
N ASN A 444 38.03 19.72 -15.31
CA ASN A 444 38.85 20.33 -14.24
C ASN A 444 38.06 20.71 -12.95
N GLU A 445 37.13 19.89 -12.50
CA GLU A 445 36.39 20.11 -11.25
C GLU A 445 36.64 18.97 -10.25
N GLN A 446 36.86 19.31 -8.98
CA GLN A 446 37.10 18.33 -7.91
C GLN A 446 35.78 17.68 -7.46
N HIS A 447 35.22 16.77 -8.25
CA HIS A 447 34.08 15.96 -7.81
C HIS A 447 34.56 14.66 -7.15
N GLY A 448 34.34 14.54 -5.84
CA GLY A 448 34.62 13.35 -5.03
C GLY A 448 36.11 12.98 -4.98
N LYS A 449 36.72 12.98 -3.80
CA LYS A 449 38.16 12.64 -3.64
C LYS A 449 38.54 11.26 -4.23
N PHE A 450 37.56 10.36 -4.45
CA PHE A 450 37.76 8.95 -4.83
C PHE A 450 37.02 8.51 -6.11
N THR A 451 36.61 9.46 -6.96
CA THR A 451 36.00 9.17 -8.27
C THR A 451 37.03 8.60 -9.25
N MET A 452 36.68 7.58 -10.04
CA MET A 452 37.57 7.01 -11.05
C MET A 452 37.78 8.00 -12.19
N LYS A 453 39.02 8.48 -12.36
CA LYS A 453 39.40 9.38 -13.45
C LYS A 453 39.71 8.59 -14.72
N ILE A 454 38.89 8.78 -15.75
CA ILE A 454 39.13 8.21 -17.07
C ILE A 454 40.18 9.08 -17.77
N SER A 455 41.40 8.56 -17.86
CA SER A 455 42.49 9.25 -18.54
C SER A 455 42.26 9.30 -20.06
N ARG A 456 42.91 10.25 -20.74
CA ARG A 456 42.81 10.40 -22.22
C ARG A 456 43.10 9.11 -23.00
N LYS A 457 43.92 8.20 -22.43
CA LYS A 457 44.26 6.90 -23.04
C LYS A 457 43.04 5.97 -23.14
N TYR A 458 42.10 6.07 -22.20
CA TYR A 458 40.93 5.19 -22.08
C TYR A 458 39.62 5.87 -22.47
N GLU A 459 39.68 7.14 -22.87
CA GLU A 459 38.50 7.92 -23.26
C GLU A 459 37.75 7.27 -24.44
N GLN A 460 38.48 6.74 -25.43
CA GLN A 460 37.87 5.99 -26.54
C GLN A 460 37.22 4.68 -26.05
N ASP A 461 37.92 3.89 -25.23
CA ASP A 461 37.37 2.66 -24.65
C ASP A 461 36.07 2.95 -23.85
N TYR A 462 36.00 4.09 -23.15
CA TYR A 462 34.81 4.54 -22.40
C TYR A 462 33.66 4.95 -23.33
N PHE A 463 33.93 5.70 -24.40
CA PHE A 463 32.90 6.09 -25.37
C PHE A 463 32.45 4.94 -26.27
N ASP A 464 33.32 3.98 -26.58
CA ASP A 464 32.95 2.73 -27.25
C ASP A 464 32.02 1.88 -26.37
N ARG A 465 32.28 1.82 -25.06
CA ARG A 465 31.36 1.21 -24.10
C ARG A 465 29.98 1.88 -24.12
N ILE A 466 29.93 3.22 -24.07
CA ILE A 466 28.67 3.98 -24.18
C ILE A 466 27.96 3.63 -25.49
N LYS A 467 28.71 3.60 -26.61
CA LYS A 467 28.18 3.26 -27.93
C LYS A 467 27.53 1.88 -27.96
N ASP A 468 28.19 0.88 -27.38
CA ASP A 468 27.68 -0.48 -27.33
C ASP A 468 26.46 -0.62 -26.43
N ASP A 469 26.43 0.06 -25.28
CA ASP A 469 25.24 0.10 -24.42
C ASP A 469 24.06 0.80 -25.09
N ILE A 470 24.30 1.86 -25.88
CA ILE A 470 23.25 2.51 -26.67
C ILE A 470 22.68 1.53 -27.72
N LYS A 471 23.52 0.75 -28.41
CA LYS A 471 23.06 -0.30 -29.35
C LYS A 471 22.23 -1.38 -28.66
N LEU A 472 22.46 -1.63 -27.37
CA LEU A 472 21.68 -2.55 -26.54
C LEU A 472 20.40 -1.93 -25.95
N GLY A 473 20.02 -0.72 -26.38
CA GLY A 473 18.79 -0.05 -25.94
C GLY A 473 18.89 0.64 -24.58
N ARG A 474 20.11 0.86 -24.05
CA ARG A 474 20.33 1.38 -22.68
C ARG A 474 20.68 2.88 -22.63
N LEU A 475 20.25 3.65 -23.63
CA LEU A 475 20.51 5.09 -23.73
C LEU A 475 20.04 5.87 -22.49
N ASN A 476 18.86 5.56 -21.96
CA ASN A 476 18.29 6.25 -20.78
C ASN A 476 19.27 6.22 -19.59
N GLN A 477 19.83 5.04 -19.30
CA GLN A 477 20.70 4.87 -18.13
C GLN A 477 21.94 5.79 -18.21
N TRP A 478 22.45 6.05 -19.41
CA TRP A 478 23.54 6.99 -19.63
C TRP A 478 23.11 8.46 -19.61
N LEU A 479 21.87 8.77 -20.01
CA LEU A 479 21.28 10.10 -19.77
C LEU A 479 21.19 10.40 -18.27
N CYS A 480 21.21 9.39 -17.39
CA CYS A 480 21.24 9.55 -15.92
C CYS A 480 22.64 9.83 -15.36
N ASN A 481 23.67 9.87 -16.20
CA ASN A 481 25.03 10.07 -15.73
C ASN A 481 25.22 11.50 -15.18
N ALA A 482 25.79 11.62 -13.98
CA ALA A 482 26.05 12.89 -13.31
C ALA A 482 26.87 13.86 -14.19
N GLN A 483 27.78 13.32 -15.02
CA GLN A 483 28.63 14.11 -15.89
C GLN A 483 27.88 14.82 -17.04
N MET A 484 26.63 14.45 -17.33
CA MET A 484 25.81 15.09 -18.37
C MET A 484 25.54 16.57 -18.10
N LYS A 485 25.70 17.04 -16.86
CA LYS A 485 25.66 18.47 -16.50
C LYS A 485 26.79 19.27 -17.17
N HIS A 486 27.94 18.65 -17.46
CA HIS A 486 29.08 19.33 -18.06
C HIS A 486 28.97 19.38 -19.60
N VAL A 487 29.13 20.58 -20.15
CA VAL A 487 28.99 20.86 -21.59
C VAL A 487 29.97 20.03 -22.44
N GLN A 488 31.21 19.84 -21.99
CA GLN A 488 32.23 19.09 -22.72
C GLN A 488 31.90 17.59 -22.81
N TYR A 489 31.48 16.99 -21.69
CA TYR A 489 31.04 15.59 -21.67
C TYR A 489 29.83 15.39 -22.57
N ARG A 490 28.82 16.26 -22.44
CA ARG A 490 27.59 16.21 -23.24
C ARG A 490 27.90 16.30 -24.73
N ALA A 491 28.82 17.18 -25.14
CA ALA A 491 29.23 17.30 -26.54
C ALA A 491 29.91 16.04 -27.08
N SER A 492 30.77 15.39 -26.30
CA SER A 492 31.40 14.11 -26.68
C SER A 492 30.39 12.97 -26.71
N PHE A 493 29.52 12.88 -25.70
CA PHE A 493 28.40 11.93 -25.66
C PHE A 493 27.50 12.07 -26.89
N PHE A 494 27.17 13.30 -27.27
CA PHE A 494 26.34 13.59 -28.42
C PHE A 494 26.99 13.17 -29.75
N LYS A 495 28.32 13.28 -29.87
CA LYS A 495 29.05 12.73 -31.03
C LYS A 495 28.95 11.20 -31.09
N VAL A 496 29.05 10.52 -29.94
CA VAL A 496 28.88 9.06 -29.86
C VAL A 496 27.48 8.67 -30.29
N LEU A 497 26.46 9.35 -29.77
CA LEU A 497 25.05 9.14 -30.13
C LEU A 497 24.83 9.29 -31.64
N LYS A 498 25.43 10.31 -32.27
CA LYS A 498 25.38 10.51 -33.74
C LYS A 498 26.12 9.43 -34.55
N SER A 499 27.04 8.70 -33.92
CA SER A 499 27.83 7.64 -34.58
C SER A 499 27.18 6.26 -34.52
N VAL A 500 26.07 6.12 -33.80
CA VAL A 500 25.27 4.88 -33.72
C VAL A 500 24.35 4.80 -34.94
N ASP A 501 24.18 3.59 -35.50
CA ASP A 501 23.32 3.37 -36.66
C ASP A 501 21.87 3.78 -36.34
N THR A 502 21.34 4.69 -37.16
CA THR A 502 19.98 5.24 -37.09
C THR A 502 18.90 4.16 -37.04
N LYS A 503 19.13 2.97 -37.60
CA LYS A 503 18.12 1.89 -37.59
C LYS A 503 17.80 1.38 -36.18
N TYR A 504 18.75 1.41 -35.24
CA TYR A 504 18.53 1.05 -33.83
C TYR A 504 17.90 2.20 -33.02
N LEU A 505 18.26 3.43 -33.37
CA LEU A 505 17.66 4.64 -32.81
C LEU A 505 16.31 4.98 -33.45
N ASN A 506 15.77 4.14 -34.34
CA ASN A 506 14.45 4.29 -34.95
C ASN A 506 13.41 3.32 -34.34
N ASP A 507 13.79 2.53 -33.33
CA ASP A 507 12.81 1.78 -32.54
C ASP A 507 11.95 2.78 -31.74
N HIS A 508 10.70 2.92 -32.15
CA HIS A 508 9.78 3.96 -31.69
C HIS A 508 9.65 4.02 -30.16
N HIS A 509 9.65 2.87 -29.46
CA HIS A 509 9.54 2.84 -27.99
C HIS A 509 10.80 3.35 -27.29
N ILE A 510 11.98 3.04 -27.84
CA ILE A 510 13.26 3.47 -27.30
C ILE A 510 13.41 4.98 -27.46
N VAL A 511 13.01 5.55 -28.60
CA VAL A 511 13.10 6.99 -28.86
C VAL A 511 12.19 7.78 -27.93
N GLN A 512 10.94 7.35 -27.75
CA GLN A 512 9.96 8.03 -26.89
C GLN A 512 10.44 8.16 -25.44
N HIS A 513 10.87 7.06 -24.82
CA HIS A 513 11.30 7.06 -23.43
C HIS A 513 12.57 7.91 -23.20
N ASN A 514 13.48 7.93 -24.17
CA ASN A 514 14.68 8.76 -24.13
C ASN A 514 14.40 10.25 -24.35
N ILE A 515 13.43 10.60 -25.21
CA ILE A 515 12.96 11.98 -25.39
C ILE A 515 12.35 12.49 -24.09
N VAL A 516 11.49 11.71 -23.42
CA VAL A 516 10.89 12.10 -22.13
C VAL A 516 11.99 12.36 -21.11
N THR A 517 12.92 11.42 -20.93
CA THR A 517 14.02 11.54 -19.95
C THR A 517 14.95 12.73 -20.26
N SER A 518 15.28 12.95 -21.53
CA SER A 518 16.09 14.11 -21.94
C SER A 518 15.35 15.43 -21.77
N SER A 519 14.01 15.43 -21.96
CA SER A 519 13.17 16.62 -21.78
C SER A 519 13.07 17.02 -20.32
N VAL A 520 12.84 16.04 -19.43
CA VAL A 520 12.81 16.23 -17.97
C VAL A 520 14.14 16.80 -17.44
N ARG A 521 15.27 16.44 -18.08
CA ARG A 521 16.61 16.86 -17.66
C ARG A 521 17.19 18.09 -18.38
N GLY A 522 16.47 18.65 -19.35
CA GLY A 522 16.92 19.84 -20.10
C GLY A 522 18.10 19.59 -21.06
N TYR A 523 18.20 18.39 -21.66
CA TYR A 523 19.24 18.06 -22.64
C TYR A 523 18.81 18.37 -24.08
N TYR A 524 18.74 19.67 -24.38
CA TYR A 524 18.13 20.22 -25.59
C TYR A 524 18.71 19.68 -26.91
N ASP A 525 20.03 19.62 -27.01
CA ASP A 525 20.77 19.13 -28.18
C ASP A 525 20.44 17.67 -28.51
N ILE A 526 20.22 16.86 -27.47
CA ILE A 526 19.85 15.44 -27.61
C ILE A 526 18.40 15.29 -28.01
N VAL A 527 17.49 16.06 -27.39
CA VAL A 527 16.06 16.06 -27.74
C VAL A 527 15.87 16.41 -29.22
N GLU A 528 16.49 17.50 -29.70
CA GLU A 528 16.41 17.93 -31.09
C GLU A 528 16.88 16.84 -32.08
N TYR A 529 18.00 16.19 -31.77
CA TYR A 529 18.52 15.11 -32.60
C TYR A 529 17.59 13.89 -32.62
N LEU A 530 17.09 13.45 -31.47
CA LEU A 530 16.18 12.31 -31.40
C LEU A 530 14.88 12.57 -32.18
N ILE A 531 14.35 13.80 -32.13
CA ILE A 531 13.20 14.21 -32.94
C ILE A 531 13.54 14.27 -34.44
N SER A 532 14.79 14.55 -34.80
CA SER A 532 15.22 14.57 -36.21
C SER A 532 15.31 13.18 -36.84
N LEU A 533 15.42 12.12 -36.03
CA LEU A 533 15.56 10.73 -36.50
C LEU A 533 14.22 10.10 -36.92
N ASP A 534 13.12 10.55 -36.35
CA ASP A 534 11.78 10.02 -36.66
C ASP A 534 10.75 11.15 -36.77
N ALA A 535 10.33 11.44 -38.00
CA ALA A 535 9.40 12.52 -38.33
C ALA A 535 7.93 12.18 -37.98
N ASP A 536 7.59 10.90 -37.81
CA ASP A 536 6.23 10.44 -37.55
C ASP A 536 5.89 10.34 -36.07
N LEU A 537 6.86 10.55 -35.17
CA LEU A 537 6.66 10.59 -33.72
C LEU A 537 5.42 11.44 -33.36
N VAL A 538 5.28 12.60 -34.01
CA VAL A 538 4.21 13.60 -33.81
C VAL A 538 2.78 13.04 -33.91
N ASN A 539 2.55 12.01 -34.71
CA ASN A 539 1.21 11.50 -35.01
C ASN A 539 0.75 10.34 -34.11
N TYR A 540 1.65 9.71 -33.35
CA TYR A 540 1.29 8.64 -32.43
C TYR A 540 0.95 9.24 -31.08
N GLY A 541 -0.32 9.15 -30.67
CA GLY A 541 -0.97 9.85 -29.54
C GLY A 541 -0.44 9.58 -28.13
N THR A 542 0.87 9.68 -27.93
CA THR A 542 1.59 9.54 -26.65
C THR A 542 2.68 10.61 -26.51
N PHE A 543 2.43 11.83 -27.00
CA PHE A 543 3.32 12.99 -26.82
C PHE A 543 3.20 13.59 -25.42
N ASN A 544 3.72 12.86 -24.42
CA ASN A 544 3.81 13.33 -23.03
C ASN A 544 5.02 14.25 -22.78
N ALA A 545 5.98 14.39 -23.70
CA ALA A 545 7.17 15.22 -23.45
C ALA A 545 6.87 16.74 -23.33
N PRO A 546 6.05 17.37 -24.21
CA PRO A 546 5.63 18.76 -24.03
C PRO A 546 4.72 18.95 -22.80
N LEU A 547 3.91 17.93 -22.49
CA LEU A 547 3.01 17.92 -21.33
C LEU A 547 3.79 17.83 -20.02
N ILE A 548 4.78 16.96 -19.93
CA ILE A 548 5.67 16.82 -18.78
C ILE A 548 6.55 18.09 -18.65
N ALA A 549 7.08 18.63 -19.74
CA ALA A 549 7.80 19.91 -19.74
C ALA A 549 6.92 21.09 -19.25
N SER A 550 5.62 21.07 -19.55
CA SER A 550 4.65 22.06 -19.06
C SER A 550 4.42 21.98 -17.55
N ILE A 551 4.49 20.77 -16.97
CA ILE A 551 4.37 20.50 -15.53
C ILE A 551 5.68 20.83 -14.79
N THR A 552 6.84 20.60 -15.41
CA THR A 552 8.16 20.80 -14.79
C THR A 552 8.72 22.22 -14.92
N GLY A 553 8.12 23.08 -15.76
CA GLY A 553 8.46 24.52 -15.85
C GLY A 553 9.60 24.87 -16.81
N GLU A 554 10.05 23.93 -17.64
CA GLU A 554 11.15 24.12 -18.60
C GLU A 554 10.61 24.65 -19.95
N ASN A 555 10.64 25.98 -20.13
CA ASN A 555 9.93 26.70 -21.21
C ASN A 555 10.52 26.51 -22.62
N GLU A 556 11.84 26.27 -22.72
CA GLU A 556 12.58 26.39 -23.98
C GLU A 556 12.36 25.21 -24.95
N ILE A 557 12.12 24.00 -24.42
CA ILE A 557 11.84 22.79 -25.21
C ILE A 557 10.48 22.89 -25.89
N THR A 558 9.47 23.28 -25.11
CA THR A 558 8.10 23.42 -25.61
C THR A 558 8.02 24.56 -26.62
N GLU A 559 8.73 25.67 -26.39
CA GLU A 559 8.87 26.77 -27.34
C GLU A 559 9.43 26.32 -28.70
N GLN A 560 10.53 25.56 -28.74
CA GLN A 560 11.15 25.12 -29.99
C GLN A 560 10.35 24.01 -30.71
N LEU A 561 9.75 23.08 -29.96
CA LEU A 561 8.87 22.05 -30.52
C LEU A 561 7.64 22.63 -31.21
N LEU A 562 7.07 23.69 -30.62
CA LEU A 562 5.95 24.45 -31.19
C LEU A 562 6.40 25.29 -32.40
N LEU A 563 7.54 25.99 -32.31
CA LEU A 563 8.11 26.78 -33.42
C LEU A 563 8.48 25.93 -34.64
N ALA A 564 8.88 24.67 -34.44
CA ALA A 564 9.18 23.74 -35.52
C ALA A 564 7.93 23.27 -36.30
N LYS A 565 6.71 23.63 -35.86
CA LYS A 565 5.42 23.15 -36.40
C LYS A 565 5.29 21.63 -36.45
N ARG A 566 5.99 20.94 -35.52
CA ARG A 566 6.03 19.48 -35.43
C ARG A 566 5.16 18.95 -34.29
N CYS A 567 4.17 19.70 -33.82
CA CYS A 567 3.25 19.24 -32.77
C CYS A 567 1.87 19.86 -33.03
N ASP A 568 0.82 19.05 -32.95
CA ASP A 568 -0.54 19.58 -32.92
C ASP A 568 -0.80 20.15 -31.51
N VAL A 569 -0.94 21.47 -31.42
CA VAL A 569 -1.21 22.19 -30.16
C VAL A 569 -2.51 21.76 -29.47
N ASN A 570 -3.42 21.13 -30.21
CA ASN A 570 -4.70 20.62 -29.72
C ASN A 570 -4.66 19.10 -29.48
N GLN A 571 -3.50 18.47 -29.61
CA GLN A 571 -3.35 17.05 -29.31
C GLN A 571 -3.54 16.83 -27.81
N ALA A 572 -4.28 15.77 -27.48
CA ALA A 572 -4.55 15.36 -26.12
C ALA A 572 -3.81 14.06 -25.81
N ASP A 573 -3.41 13.85 -24.55
CA ASP A 573 -2.71 12.63 -24.12
C ASP A 573 -3.60 11.36 -24.18
N LEU A 574 -3.10 10.20 -23.73
CA LEU A 574 -3.86 8.95 -23.60
C LEU A 574 -5.15 9.10 -22.76
N MET A 575 -5.15 10.05 -21.83
CA MET A 575 -6.28 10.40 -20.97
C MET A 575 -7.12 11.54 -21.57
N ARG A 576 -6.85 11.93 -22.81
CA ARG A 576 -7.43 13.06 -23.54
C ARG A 576 -7.30 14.39 -22.80
N VAL A 577 -6.21 14.64 -22.06
CA VAL A 577 -5.92 15.94 -21.47
C VAL A 577 -5.22 16.83 -22.49
N PRO A 578 -5.80 17.99 -22.86
CA PRO A 578 -5.14 18.95 -23.74
C PRO A 578 -3.92 19.59 -23.08
N LEU A 579 -2.88 19.87 -23.87
CA LEU A 579 -1.63 20.50 -23.41
C LEU A 579 -1.89 21.85 -22.69
N LEU A 580 -2.84 22.64 -23.21
CA LEU A 580 -3.25 23.90 -22.60
C LEU A 580 -3.87 23.68 -21.21
N THR A 581 -4.75 22.69 -21.05
CA THR A 581 -5.42 22.37 -19.77
C THR A 581 -4.39 22.02 -18.70
N ALA A 582 -3.38 21.22 -19.02
CA ALA A 582 -2.31 20.90 -18.08
C ALA A 582 -1.42 22.10 -17.74
N SER A 583 -1.03 22.89 -18.74
CA SER A 583 -0.24 24.12 -18.56
C SER A 583 -0.98 25.14 -17.66
N CYS A 584 -2.29 25.27 -17.84
CA CYS A 584 -3.15 26.13 -17.04
C CYS A 584 -3.25 25.66 -15.58
N ARG A 585 -3.25 24.34 -15.33
CA ARG A 585 -3.22 23.78 -13.96
C ARG A 585 -1.87 24.00 -13.28
N ALA A 586 -0.77 23.78 -14.01
CA ALA A 586 0.59 23.93 -13.51
C ALA A 586 1.00 25.38 -13.22
N GLY A 587 0.38 26.35 -13.90
CA GLY A 587 0.63 27.78 -13.66
C GLY A 587 1.69 28.41 -14.55
N ASN A 588 2.05 27.78 -15.66
CA ASN A 588 3.08 28.29 -16.56
C ASN A 588 2.54 29.38 -17.50
N GLU A 589 2.57 30.64 -17.04
CA GLU A 589 2.04 31.81 -17.76
C GLU A 589 2.63 31.98 -19.17
N LYS A 590 3.95 31.80 -19.33
CA LYS A 590 4.64 31.97 -20.61
C LYS A 590 4.21 30.93 -21.63
N LEU A 591 4.16 29.67 -21.20
CA LEU A 591 3.76 28.58 -22.07
C LEU A 591 2.29 28.69 -22.47
N VAL A 592 1.40 29.06 -21.55
CA VAL A 592 -0.02 29.30 -21.87
C VAL A 592 -0.15 30.39 -22.93
N GLN A 593 0.57 31.51 -22.79
CA GLN A 593 0.56 32.58 -23.79
C GLN A 593 1.03 32.08 -25.16
N LEU A 594 2.15 31.35 -25.20
CA LEU A 594 2.71 30.81 -26.42
C LEU A 594 1.76 29.80 -27.11
N LEU A 595 1.11 28.91 -26.35
CA LEU A 595 0.14 27.96 -26.89
C LEU A 595 -1.06 28.68 -27.52
N ILE A 596 -1.57 29.72 -26.86
CA ILE A 596 -2.66 30.54 -27.39
C ILE A 596 -2.21 31.27 -28.67
N ASP A 597 -0.99 31.83 -28.70
CA ASP A 597 -0.45 32.54 -29.87
C ASP A 597 -0.21 31.59 -31.06
N ASN A 598 0.01 30.30 -30.82
CA ASN A 598 0.14 29.26 -31.85
C ASN A 598 -1.20 28.59 -32.25
N GLY A 599 -2.35 29.16 -31.82
CA GLY A 599 -3.67 28.72 -32.28
C GLY A 599 -4.27 27.54 -31.51
N CYS A 600 -3.85 27.32 -30.27
CA CYS A 600 -4.49 26.33 -29.39
C CYS A 600 -5.94 26.74 -29.07
N ASP A 601 -6.86 25.78 -29.09
CA ASP A 601 -8.26 25.97 -28.76
C ASP A 601 -8.45 26.11 -27.25
N VAL A 602 -8.71 27.34 -26.81
CA VAL A 602 -8.98 27.70 -25.41
C VAL A 602 -10.27 27.09 -24.86
N HIS A 603 -11.12 26.50 -25.71
CA HIS A 603 -12.37 25.85 -25.34
C HIS A 603 -12.26 24.31 -25.31
N GLN A 604 -11.11 23.73 -25.69
CA GLN A 604 -10.94 22.30 -25.72
C GLN A 604 -11.04 21.69 -24.31
N VAL A 605 -11.93 20.71 -24.15
CA VAL A 605 -12.15 20.02 -22.87
C VAL A 605 -11.43 18.68 -22.83
N ASP A 606 -11.04 18.24 -21.63
CA ASP A 606 -10.45 16.91 -21.44
C ASP A 606 -11.50 15.78 -21.38
N SER A 607 -11.05 14.53 -21.15
CA SER A 607 -11.96 13.36 -21.01
C SER A 607 -12.95 13.48 -19.86
N MET A 608 -12.68 14.32 -18.86
CA MET A 608 -13.55 14.58 -17.71
C MET A 608 -14.48 15.78 -17.95
N GLY A 609 -14.38 16.42 -19.13
CA GLY A 609 -15.11 17.64 -19.46
C GLY A 609 -14.54 18.89 -18.78
N GLU A 610 -13.28 18.85 -18.32
CA GLU A 610 -12.62 19.99 -17.70
C GLU A 610 -12.04 20.94 -18.75
N THR A 611 -12.35 22.23 -18.63
CA THR A 611 -11.88 23.28 -19.56
C THR A 611 -10.55 23.88 -19.05
N PRO A 612 -9.75 24.54 -19.91
CA PRO A 612 -8.51 25.17 -19.49
C PRO A 612 -8.73 26.21 -18.39
N LEU A 613 -9.87 26.92 -18.44
CA LEU A 613 -10.26 27.89 -17.42
C LEU A 613 -10.58 27.19 -16.08
N LYS A 614 -11.25 26.04 -16.10
CA LYS A 614 -11.46 25.23 -14.88
C LYS A 614 -10.15 24.72 -14.31
N ALA A 615 -9.22 24.28 -15.16
CA ALA A 615 -7.89 23.85 -14.73
C ALA A 615 -7.08 24.98 -14.07
N ALA A 616 -7.13 26.20 -14.62
CA ALA A 616 -6.54 27.39 -14.01
C ALA A 616 -7.19 27.72 -12.64
N CYS A 617 -8.52 27.61 -12.55
CA CYS A 617 -9.25 27.80 -11.30
C CYS A 617 -8.91 26.73 -10.25
N THR A 618 -8.69 25.48 -10.67
CA THR A 618 -8.26 24.37 -9.81
C THR A 618 -6.84 24.60 -9.29
N GLY A 619 -5.91 25.01 -10.16
CA GLY A 619 -4.49 25.26 -9.84
C GLY A 619 -4.23 26.55 -9.06
N GLY A 620 -5.20 27.48 -8.99
CA GLY A 620 -5.04 28.75 -8.29
C GLY A 620 -4.33 29.84 -9.10
N ASN A 621 -4.27 29.69 -10.42
CA ASN A 621 -3.48 30.55 -11.30
C ASN A 621 -4.28 31.76 -11.79
N GLU A 622 -4.33 32.81 -10.97
CA GLU A 622 -5.09 34.05 -11.21
C GLU A 622 -4.82 34.69 -12.59
N LYS A 623 -3.55 34.89 -12.97
CA LYS A 623 -3.22 35.57 -14.23
C LYS A 623 -3.64 34.76 -15.45
N ILE A 624 -3.52 33.44 -15.38
CA ILE A 624 -3.94 32.53 -16.46
C ILE A 624 -5.47 32.53 -16.56
N ALA A 625 -6.18 32.48 -15.43
CA ALA A 625 -7.64 32.58 -15.43
C ALA A 625 -8.11 33.90 -16.06
N GLN A 626 -7.47 35.03 -15.70
CA GLN A 626 -7.75 36.33 -16.31
C GLN A 626 -7.49 36.33 -17.83
N LEU A 627 -6.34 35.81 -18.27
CA LEU A 627 -5.98 35.71 -19.69
C LEU A 627 -7.02 34.90 -20.49
N LEU A 628 -7.45 33.76 -19.96
CA LEU A 628 -8.45 32.90 -20.61
C LEU A 628 -9.83 33.57 -20.68
N ILE A 629 -10.23 34.28 -19.63
CA ILE A 629 -11.48 35.07 -19.62
C ILE A 629 -11.41 36.19 -20.67
N ASP A 630 -10.28 36.88 -20.80
CA ASP A 630 -10.09 37.94 -21.80
C ASP A 630 -10.07 37.40 -23.23
N LYS A 631 -9.74 36.11 -23.41
CA LYS A 631 -9.85 35.38 -24.68
C LYS A 631 -11.25 34.84 -24.97
N GLY A 632 -12.24 35.12 -24.12
CA GLY A 632 -13.65 34.78 -24.34
C GLY A 632 -14.09 33.43 -23.77
N CYS A 633 -13.32 32.83 -22.86
CA CYS A 633 -13.77 31.63 -22.14
C CYS A 633 -15.00 31.94 -21.28
N ASP A 634 -16.01 31.07 -21.34
CA ASP A 634 -17.25 31.23 -20.59
C ASP A 634 -17.04 30.95 -19.10
N VAL A 635 -17.30 31.95 -18.27
CA VAL A 635 -17.19 31.88 -16.80
C VAL A 635 -18.34 31.11 -16.14
N HIS A 636 -19.42 30.84 -16.88
CA HIS A 636 -20.60 30.13 -16.39
C HIS A 636 -20.59 28.62 -16.70
N GLN A 637 -19.47 28.11 -17.21
CA GLN A 637 -19.32 26.70 -17.52
C GLN A 637 -19.50 25.80 -16.28
N VAL A 638 -20.16 24.66 -16.53
CA VAL A 638 -20.36 23.57 -15.57
C VAL A 638 -19.81 22.27 -16.16
N ASP A 639 -19.18 21.44 -15.33
CA ASP A 639 -18.68 20.14 -15.77
C ASP A 639 -19.79 19.06 -15.84
N GLY A 640 -19.44 17.83 -16.21
CA GLY A 640 -20.36 16.70 -16.26
C GLY A 640 -21.01 16.31 -14.92
N LYS A 641 -20.56 16.89 -13.80
CA LYS A 641 -21.13 16.72 -12.45
C LYS A 641 -21.95 17.94 -12.02
N GLY A 642 -22.10 18.95 -12.89
CA GLY A 642 -22.78 20.20 -12.60
C GLY A 642 -21.99 21.15 -11.71
N GLU A 643 -20.67 20.98 -11.60
CA GLU A 643 -19.81 21.82 -10.77
C GLU A 643 -19.30 23.05 -11.54
N THR A 644 -19.51 24.24 -10.98
CA THR A 644 -19.12 25.53 -11.57
C THR A 644 -17.66 25.88 -11.28
N LEU A 645 -17.09 26.78 -12.09
CA LEU A 645 -15.77 27.38 -11.83
C LEU A 645 -15.69 28.04 -10.44
N LEU A 646 -16.75 28.73 -10.03
CA LEU A 646 -16.82 29.42 -8.74
C LEU A 646 -16.83 28.41 -7.58
N THR A 647 -17.55 27.30 -7.71
CA THR A 647 -17.55 26.19 -6.73
C THR A 647 -16.15 25.62 -6.55
N VAL A 648 -15.43 25.39 -7.64
CA VAL A 648 -14.04 24.89 -7.60
C VAL A 648 -13.12 25.88 -6.88
N ALA A 649 -13.16 27.16 -7.26
CA ALA A 649 -12.34 28.20 -6.64
C ALA A 649 -12.62 28.33 -5.13
N CYS A 650 -13.91 28.31 -4.74
CA CYS A 650 -14.32 28.36 -3.34
C CYS A 650 -13.86 27.14 -2.55
N ARG A 651 -14.01 25.93 -3.09
CA ARG A 651 -13.59 24.69 -2.43
C ARG A 651 -12.07 24.61 -2.26
N ARG A 652 -11.31 25.06 -3.25
CA ARG A 652 -9.83 25.07 -3.24
C ARG A 652 -9.27 26.20 -2.36
N GLY A 653 -10.03 27.27 -2.13
CA GLY A 653 -9.59 28.42 -1.33
C GLY A 653 -8.93 29.53 -2.15
N ASN A 654 -9.17 29.55 -3.46
CA ASN A 654 -8.54 30.48 -4.40
C ASN A 654 -9.28 31.83 -4.37
N GLU A 655 -9.04 32.60 -3.31
CA GLU A 655 -9.70 33.87 -2.98
C GLU A 655 -9.79 34.84 -4.17
N LYS A 656 -8.66 35.10 -4.82
CA LYS A 656 -8.59 36.07 -5.92
C LYS A 656 -9.35 35.61 -7.16
N ILE A 657 -9.32 34.31 -7.47
CA ILE A 657 -10.07 33.74 -8.59
C ILE A 657 -11.56 33.76 -8.27
N ALA A 658 -11.96 33.43 -7.04
CA ALA A 658 -13.36 33.53 -6.62
C ALA A 658 -13.86 34.98 -6.75
N GLN A 659 -13.08 35.96 -6.31
CA GLN A 659 -13.38 37.39 -6.48
C GLN A 659 -13.50 37.77 -7.96
N LEU A 660 -12.55 37.36 -8.79
CA LEU A 660 -12.56 37.60 -10.24
C LEU A 660 -13.83 37.04 -10.91
N LEU A 661 -14.20 35.79 -10.60
CA LEU A 661 -15.39 35.15 -11.15
C LEU A 661 -16.68 35.85 -10.70
N ILE A 662 -16.76 36.28 -9.44
CA ILE A 662 -17.89 37.06 -8.91
C ILE A 662 -17.99 38.42 -9.63
N ASP A 663 -16.87 39.10 -9.86
CA ASP A 663 -16.83 40.40 -10.55
C ASP A 663 -17.19 40.27 -12.04
N LYS A 664 -16.97 39.09 -12.64
CA LYS A 664 -17.42 38.73 -13.99
C LYS A 664 -18.88 38.25 -14.06
N GLY A 665 -19.61 38.28 -12.94
CA GLY A 665 -21.06 38.05 -12.90
C GLY A 665 -21.49 36.63 -12.54
N CYS A 666 -20.58 35.76 -12.05
CA CYS A 666 -20.97 34.44 -11.56
C CYS A 666 -21.92 34.54 -10.35
N ASP A 667 -22.96 33.71 -10.35
CA ASP A 667 -23.97 33.71 -9.28
C ASP A 667 -23.43 33.06 -8.00
N VAL A 668 -23.37 33.86 -6.93
CA VAL A 668 -22.94 33.41 -5.60
C VAL A 668 -23.98 32.51 -4.91
N HIS A 669 -25.21 32.45 -5.42
CA HIS A 669 -26.28 31.59 -4.91
C HIS A 669 -26.43 30.27 -5.67
N GLN A 670 -25.59 30.03 -6.67
CA GLN A 670 -25.61 28.80 -7.45
C GLN A 670 -25.25 27.58 -6.58
N VAL A 671 -25.85 26.45 -6.92
CA VAL A 671 -25.56 25.14 -6.34
C VAL A 671 -25.04 24.18 -7.42
N ASP A 672 -24.21 23.22 -7.02
CA ASP A 672 -23.71 22.20 -7.95
C ASP A 672 -24.79 21.17 -8.32
N GLY A 673 -24.45 20.19 -9.17
CA GLY A 673 -25.37 19.12 -9.58
C GLY A 673 -25.87 18.20 -8.45
N LYS A 674 -25.27 18.27 -7.26
CA LYS A 674 -25.73 17.57 -6.03
C LYS A 674 -26.46 18.51 -5.07
N GLY A 675 -26.66 19.77 -5.46
CA GLY A 675 -27.25 20.82 -4.64
C GLY A 675 -26.29 21.40 -3.60
N GLU A 676 -24.97 21.16 -3.68
CA GLU A 676 -23.96 21.74 -2.78
C GLU A 676 -23.87 23.25 -3.00
N THR A 677 -24.00 24.04 -1.92
CA THR A 677 -23.82 25.50 -1.97
C THR A 677 -22.33 25.88 -1.95
N LEU A 678 -21.98 27.04 -2.49
CA LEU A 678 -20.61 27.59 -2.39
C LEU A 678 -20.14 27.70 -0.93
N LEU A 679 -21.04 28.16 -0.06
CA LEU A 679 -20.74 28.37 1.36
C LEU A 679 -20.47 27.05 2.07
N THR A 680 -21.28 26.01 1.83
CA THR A 680 -21.04 24.67 2.38
C THR A 680 -19.71 24.09 1.88
N ALA A 681 -19.40 24.23 0.59
CA ALA A 681 -18.13 23.74 0.02
C ALA A 681 -16.91 24.42 0.66
N ALA A 682 -16.96 25.74 0.87
CA ALA A 682 -15.91 26.50 1.53
C ALA A 682 -15.76 26.14 3.03
N CYS A 683 -16.88 25.90 3.72
CA CYS A 683 -16.90 25.49 5.14
C CYS A 683 -16.30 24.10 5.36
N VAL A 684 -16.60 23.12 4.49
CA VAL A 684 -15.96 21.79 4.53
C VAL A 684 -14.46 21.92 4.32
N GLY A 685 -14.04 22.72 3.34
CA GLY A 685 -12.63 22.91 2.98
C GLY A 685 -11.80 23.77 3.93
N GLY A 686 -12.41 24.37 4.96
CA GLY A 686 -11.71 25.24 5.91
C GLY A 686 -11.26 26.58 5.32
N LYS A 687 -11.95 27.09 4.30
CA LYS A 687 -11.51 28.26 3.53
C LYS A 687 -12.04 29.56 4.13
N GLU A 688 -11.47 29.99 5.26
CA GLU A 688 -11.93 31.14 6.05
C GLU A 688 -12.20 32.41 5.22
N LYS A 689 -11.24 32.82 4.39
CA LYS A 689 -11.38 34.02 3.56
C LYS A 689 -12.47 33.91 2.50
N ILE A 690 -12.65 32.73 1.91
CA ILE A 690 -13.75 32.46 0.98
C ILE A 690 -15.09 32.52 1.72
N VAL A 691 -15.18 31.93 2.92
CA VAL A 691 -16.39 31.99 3.73
C VAL A 691 -16.75 33.45 4.04
N GLN A 692 -15.77 34.25 4.44
CA GLN A 692 -15.97 35.69 4.68
C GLN A 692 -16.47 36.41 3.42
N LEU A 693 -15.80 36.19 2.28
CA LEU A 693 -16.18 36.75 0.99
C LEU A 693 -17.63 36.39 0.60
N LEU A 694 -18.01 35.11 0.72
CA LEU A 694 -19.34 34.65 0.36
C LEU A 694 -20.43 35.24 1.26
N ILE A 695 -20.15 35.35 2.57
CA ILE A 695 -21.06 35.99 3.53
C ILE A 695 -21.24 37.48 3.20
N ASP A 696 -20.15 38.18 2.89
CA ASP A 696 -20.19 39.61 2.55
C ASP A 696 -20.91 39.87 1.21
N LYS A 697 -20.91 38.88 0.31
CA LYS A 697 -21.71 38.89 -0.93
C LYS A 697 -23.17 38.44 -0.72
N GLY A 698 -23.60 38.21 0.52
CA GLY A 698 -25.01 37.97 0.87
C GLY A 698 -25.44 36.51 0.90
N CYS A 699 -24.51 35.54 0.92
CA CYS A 699 -24.86 34.13 1.08
C CYS A 699 -25.57 33.88 2.42
N ASN A 700 -26.66 33.12 2.39
CA ASN A 700 -27.41 32.78 3.61
C ASN A 700 -26.68 31.70 4.41
N VAL A 701 -26.21 32.06 5.61
CA VAL A 701 -25.49 31.15 6.53
C VAL A 701 -26.29 29.95 7.02
N ASN A 702 -27.62 29.96 6.84
CA ASN A 702 -28.53 28.86 7.19
C ASN A 702 -29.05 28.09 5.96
N GLN A 703 -28.61 28.44 4.74
CA GLN A 703 -29.03 27.73 3.54
C GLN A 703 -28.51 26.31 3.57
N VAL A 704 -29.41 25.35 3.41
CA VAL A 704 -29.04 23.94 3.33
C VAL A 704 -28.72 23.55 1.90
N ASP A 705 -27.79 22.62 1.75
CA ASP A 705 -27.50 22.00 0.46
C ASP A 705 -28.54 20.93 0.06
N GLY A 706 -28.33 20.27 -1.09
CA GLY A 706 -29.18 19.18 -1.58
C GLY A 706 -29.24 17.94 -0.68
N ARG A 707 -28.33 17.80 0.29
CA ARG A 707 -28.35 16.76 1.35
C ARG A 707 -28.91 17.29 2.66
N VAL A 708 -29.47 18.50 2.63
CA VAL A 708 -29.98 19.25 3.78
C VAL A 708 -28.84 19.61 4.77
N MET A 709 -27.57 19.58 4.35
CA MET A 709 -26.42 19.95 5.18
C MET A 709 -26.32 21.47 5.33
N THR A 710 -26.09 21.95 6.55
CA THR A 710 -25.86 23.38 6.83
C THR A 710 -24.37 23.74 6.75
N PRO A 711 -24.02 25.00 6.44
CA PRO A 711 -22.64 25.50 6.53
C PRO A 711 -22.00 25.25 7.90
N LEU A 712 -22.79 25.35 8.98
CA LEU A 712 -22.32 25.09 10.33
C LEU A 712 -21.97 23.62 10.55
N VAL A 713 -22.84 22.68 10.14
CA VAL A 713 -22.53 21.23 10.21
C VAL A 713 -21.29 20.90 9.39
N ALA A 714 -21.15 21.47 8.19
CA ALA A 714 -19.96 21.32 7.36
C ALA A 714 -18.68 21.82 8.07
N ALA A 715 -18.71 23.02 8.67
CA ALA A 715 -17.58 23.57 9.41
C ALA A 715 -17.22 22.76 10.66
N CYS A 716 -18.22 22.27 11.40
CA CYS A 716 -18.03 21.41 12.57
C CYS A 716 -17.43 20.04 12.21
N THR A 717 -17.84 19.47 11.08
CA THR A 717 -17.29 18.22 10.53
C THR A 717 -15.83 18.39 10.13
N GLY A 718 -15.49 19.52 9.50
CA GLY A 718 -14.12 19.87 9.11
C GLY A 718 -13.21 20.32 10.26
N GLY A 719 -13.74 20.58 11.45
CA GLY A 719 -12.97 21.05 12.60
C GLY A 719 -12.50 22.50 12.52
N ASN A 720 -13.17 23.34 11.73
CA ASN A 720 -12.75 24.70 11.43
C ASN A 720 -13.30 25.70 12.48
N GLU A 721 -12.61 25.84 13.62
CA GLU A 721 -13.03 26.68 14.76
C GLU A 721 -13.35 28.13 14.37
N ILE A 722 -12.49 28.77 13.57
CA ILE A 722 -12.66 30.17 13.14
C ILE A 722 -13.92 30.33 12.27
N ILE A 723 -14.17 29.38 11.37
CA ILE A 723 -15.37 29.38 10.51
C ILE A 723 -16.63 29.16 11.35
N VAL A 724 -16.58 28.24 12.33
CA VAL A 724 -17.70 28.02 13.26
C VAL A 724 -18.02 29.30 14.01
N GLN A 725 -17.01 29.97 14.57
CA GLN A 725 -17.18 31.24 15.28
C GLN A 725 -17.78 32.31 14.36
N LEU A 726 -17.24 32.46 13.15
CA LEU A 726 -17.74 33.41 12.15
C LEU A 726 -19.21 33.17 11.78
N LEU A 727 -19.59 31.92 11.52
CA LEU A 727 -20.98 31.57 11.19
C LEU A 727 -21.93 31.85 12.36
N ILE A 728 -21.50 31.58 13.60
CA ILE A 728 -22.29 31.88 14.81
C ILE A 728 -22.49 33.39 14.97
N ASP A 729 -21.43 34.19 14.78
CA ASP A 729 -21.49 35.65 14.89
C ASP A 729 -22.37 36.27 13.80
N LYS A 730 -22.52 35.60 12.65
CA LYS A 730 -23.42 35.97 11.56
C LYS A 730 -24.85 35.41 11.70
N GLY A 731 -25.18 34.82 12.85
CA GLY A 731 -26.54 34.43 13.21
C GLY A 731 -27.00 33.07 12.65
N CYS A 732 -26.09 32.12 12.46
CA CYS A 732 -26.49 30.76 12.11
C CYS A 732 -27.25 30.05 13.26
N ASN A 733 -28.14 29.12 12.91
CA ASN A 733 -28.88 28.33 13.88
C ASN A 733 -28.04 27.13 14.36
N VAL A 734 -27.51 27.25 15.59
CA VAL A 734 -26.68 26.21 16.24
C VAL A 734 -27.37 24.86 16.46
N ASN A 735 -28.70 24.81 16.34
CA ASN A 735 -29.52 23.60 16.54
C ASN A 735 -30.11 23.06 15.23
N GLN A 736 -29.79 23.66 14.07
CA GLN A 736 -30.32 23.20 12.80
C GLN A 736 -29.70 21.85 12.43
N VAL A 737 -30.55 20.84 12.25
CA VAL A 737 -30.13 19.49 11.87
C VAL A 737 -29.98 19.37 10.36
N ASP A 738 -29.11 18.45 9.94
CA ASP A 738 -28.98 18.07 8.54
C ASP A 738 -30.04 17.04 8.08
N GLY A 739 -29.90 16.52 6.86
CA GLY A 739 -30.83 15.53 6.29
C GLY A 739 -30.82 14.17 6.99
N ARG A 740 -29.82 13.89 7.83
CA ARG A 740 -29.72 12.70 8.67
C ARG A 740 -30.19 12.97 10.10
N GLY A 741 -30.62 14.20 10.41
CA GLY A 741 -30.94 14.62 11.76
C GLY A 741 -29.69 14.92 12.61
N GLU A 742 -28.50 14.96 12.01
CA GLU A 742 -27.26 15.26 12.72
C GLU A 742 -27.21 16.75 13.09
N THR A 743 -26.91 17.05 14.36
CA THR A 743 -26.68 18.44 14.81
C THR A 743 -25.22 18.86 14.59
N PRO A 744 -24.92 20.17 14.54
CA PRO A 744 -23.55 20.67 14.57
C PRO A 744 -22.73 20.09 15.73
N LEU A 745 -23.37 19.88 16.88
CA LEU A 745 -22.73 19.28 18.06
C LEU A 745 -22.36 17.81 17.82
N VAL A 746 -23.25 17.00 17.22
CA VAL A 746 -22.93 15.61 16.85
C VAL A 746 -21.75 15.58 15.89
N ALA A 747 -21.75 16.42 14.85
CA ALA A 747 -20.64 16.53 13.90
C ALA A 747 -19.31 16.90 14.59
N ALA A 748 -19.32 17.88 15.49
CA ALA A 748 -18.14 18.27 16.27
C ALA A 748 -17.65 17.14 17.20
N CYS A 749 -18.55 16.39 17.84
CA CYS A 749 -18.22 15.23 18.67
C CYS A 749 -17.65 14.07 17.85
N MET A 750 -18.16 13.85 16.62
CA MET A 750 -17.63 12.87 15.68
C MET A 750 -16.23 13.23 15.18
N GLY A 751 -15.96 14.51 14.96
CA GLY A 751 -14.64 15.03 14.59
C GLY A 751 -13.63 15.12 15.74
N GLY A 752 -14.08 15.03 16.99
CA GLY A 752 -13.22 15.16 18.17
C GLY A 752 -12.77 16.59 18.49
N ASN A 753 -13.51 17.58 18.00
CA ASN A 753 -13.13 18.99 18.08
C ASN A 753 -13.57 19.62 19.41
N GLU A 754 -12.79 19.40 20.48
CA GLU A 754 -13.11 19.84 21.86
C GLU A 754 -13.52 21.32 21.96
N LYS A 755 -12.75 22.21 21.34
CA LYS A 755 -13.03 23.66 21.36
C LYS A 755 -14.35 24.02 20.68
N ILE A 756 -14.65 23.38 19.55
CA ILE A 756 -15.91 23.58 18.83
C ILE A 756 -17.08 23.05 19.66
N VAL A 757 -16.92 21.89 20.30
CA VAL A 757 -17.93 21.35 21.22
C VAL A 757 -18.20 22.33 22.36
N GLN A 758 -17.15 22.86 23.00
CA GLN A 758 -17.28 23.85 24.07
C GLN A 758 -18.00 25.11 23.58
N LEU A 759 -17.58 25.65 22.42
CA LEU A 759 -18.20 26.83 21.81
C LEU A 759 -19.69 26.63 21.52
N LEU A 760 -20.07 25.49 20.92
CA LEU A 760 -21.47 25.19 20.61
C LEU A 760 -22.32 25.08 21.89
N ILE A 761 -21.78 24.44 22.94
CA ILE A 761 -22.43 24.31 24.24
C ILE A 761 -22.65 25.70 24.87
N ASP A 762 -21.65 26.56 24.83
CA ASP A 762 -21.73 27.92 25.39
C ASP A 762 -22.73 28.80 24.63
N LYS A 763 -22.99 28.48 23.35
CA LYS A 763 -24.01 29.13 22.51
C LYS A 763 -25.39 28.47 22.60
N GLY A 764 -25.60 27.54 23.53
CA GLY A 764 -26.92 27.00 23.86
C GLY A 764 -27.41 25.89 22.91
N CYS A 765 -26.51 25.10 22.33
CA CYS A 765 -26.92 23.93 21.55
C CYS A 765 -27.61 22.86 22.42
N ASN A 766 -28.54 22.10 21.83
CA ASN A 766 -29.23 21.00 22.48
C ASN A 766 -28.34 19.75 22.57
N VAL A 767 -27.71 19.54 23.72
CA VAL A 767 -26.86 18.38 24.02
C VAL A 767 -27.60 17.03 24.04
N HIS A 768 -28.93 17.04 24.06
CA HIS A 768 -29.79 15.85 24.11
C HIS A 768 -30.43 15.50 22.77
N GLN A 769 -30.20 16.29 21.72
CA GLN A 769 -30.76 16.02 20.41
C GLN A 769 -30.22 14.70 19.87
N VAL A 770 -31.11 13.90 19.27
CA VAL A 770 -30.75 12.64 18.63
C VAL A 770 -30.89 12.75 17.11
N ASP A 771 -30.04 12.03 16.39
CA ASP A 771 -30.12 11.91 14.93
C ASP A 771 -31.10 10.81 14.48
N SER A 772 -31.17 10.56 13.17
CA SER A 772 -32.01 9.50 12.58
C SER A 772 -31.66 8.08 13.04
N MET A 773 -30.43 7.85 13.49
CA MET A 773 -29.96 6.59 14.08
C MET A 773 -30.12 6.56 15.60
N ARG A 774 -30.83 7.54 16.18
CA ARG A 774 -30.96 7.76 17.63
C ARG A 774 -29.61 7.92 18.33
N GLU A 775 -28.57 8.33 17.62
CA GLU A 775 -27.29 8.67 18.21
C GLU A 775 -27.35 10.07 18.83
N THR A 776 -26.72 10.22 19.98
CA THR A 776 -26.59 11.51 20.68
C THR A 776 -25.16 12.02 20.53
N PRO A 777 -24.88 13.31 20.83
CA PRO A 777 -23.52 13.82 20.92
C PRO A 777 -22.61 12.96 21.81
N LEU A 778 -23.13 12.46 22.92
CA LEU A 778 -22.38 11.59 23.84
C LEU A 778 -22.11 10.22 23.22
N THR A 779 -23.04 9.66 22.46
CA THR A 779 -22.84 8.41 21.70
C THR A 779 -21.72 8.57 20.67
N ALA A 780 -21.75 9.66 19.89
CA ALA A 780 -20.71 9.97 18.92
C ALA A 780 -19.33 10.12 19.58
N ALA A 781 -19.24 10.87 20.69
CA ALA A 781 -18.00 11.06 21.43
C ALA A 781 -17.44 9.74 22.01
N CYS A 782 -18.30 8.88 22.56
CA CYS A 782 -17.91 7.56 23.07
C CYS A 782 -17.42 6.62 21.95
N LYS A 783 -18.09 6.60 20.79
CA LYS A 783 -17.70 5.80 19.62
C LYS A 783 -16.33 6.21 19.07
N ARG A 784 -15.99 7.49 19.15
CA ARG A 784 -14.71 8.05 18.69
C ARG A 784 -13.58 8.03 19.72
N GLY A 785 -13.89 7.80 20.99
CA GLY A 785 -12.86 7.71 22.04
C GLY A 785 -12.41 9.05 22.63
N ASN A 786 -13.20 10.10 22.45
CA ASN A 786 -12.83 11.45 22.88
C ASN A 786 -13.14 11.68 24.37
N GLU A 787 -12.24 11.26 25.26
CA GLU A 787 -12.42 11.28 26.73
C GLU A 787 -12.88 12.63 27.27
N LYS A 788 -12.23 13.73 26.88
CA LYS A 788 -12.56 15.09 27.36
C LYS A 788 -13.96 15.54 26.93
N ILE A 789 -14.35 15.24 25.69
CA ILE A 789 -15.69 15.55 25.18
C ILE A 789 -16.74 14.70 25.91
N VAL A 790 -16.45 13.42 26.17
CA VAL A 790 -17.31 12.54 26.96
C VAL A 790 -17.50 13.12 28.37
N GLN A 791 -16.42 13.52 29.04
CA GLN A 791 -16.47 14.14 30.36
C GLN A 791 -17.33 15.42 30.34
N LEU A 792 -17.07 16.32 29.40
CA LEU A 792 -17.81 17.57 29.22
C LEU A 792 -19.32 17.34 29.02
N LEU A 793 -19.70 16.39 28.18
CA LEU A 793 -21.11 16.06 27.92
C LEU A 793 -21.79 15.40 29.12
N ILE A 794 -21.08 14.55 29.87
CA ILE A 794 -21.59 13.97 31.12
C ILE A 794 -21.82 15.07 32.17
N ASP A 795 -20.92 16.05 32.27
CA ASP A 795 -21.07 17.18 33.19
C ASP A 795 -22.28 18.07 32.83
N LYS A 796 -22.70 18.05 31.57
CA LYS A 796 -23.98 18.63 31.10
C LYS A 796 -25.20 17.71 31.29
N ARG A 797 -25.08 16.69 32.16
CA ARG A 797 -26.16 15.77 32.57
C ARG A 797 -26.75 14.93 31.42
N CYS A 798 -25.94 14.57 30.42
CA CYS A 798 -26.35 13.61 29.40
C CYS A 798 -26.60 12.22 30.01
N ASN A 799 -27.58 11.48 29.47
CA ASN A 799 -27.94 10.15 29.97
C ASN A 799 -26.90 9.09 29.58
N VAL A 800 -26.15 8.58 30.56
CA VAL A 800 -25.13 7.54 30.34
C VAL A 800 -25.69 6.16 29.99
N ASN A 801 -26.99 5.92 30.22
CA ASN A 801 -27.68 4.65 29.94
C ASN A 801 -28.49 4.66 28.64
N GLN A 802 -28.31 5.68 27.82
CA GLN A 802 -28.97 5.76 26.52
C GLN A 802 -28.46 4.69 25.53
N VAL A 803 -29.33 4.35 24.58
CA VAL A 803 -29.04 3.41 23.50
C VAL A 803 -29.30 4.04 22.15
N ASP A 804 -28.51 3.67 21.16
CA ASP A 804 -28.76 4.05 19.77
C ASP A 804 -29.88 3.21 19.12
N GLY A 805 -30.12 3.43 17.83
CA GLY A 805 -31.15 2.74 17.05
C GLY A 805 -30.96 1.23 16.94
N MET A 806 -29.73 0.74 17.14
CA MET A 806 -29.40 -0.69 17.18
C MET A 806 -29.47 -1.26 18.61
N GLY A 807 -29.88 -0.46 19.58
CA GLY A 807 -29.86 -0.82 20.99
C GLY A 807 -28.47 -0.78 21.62
N GLN A 808 -27.44 -0.28 20.93
CA GLN A 808 -26.07 -0.25 21.45
C GLN A 808 -25.95 0.76 22.61
N THR A 809 -25.45 0.31 23.76
CA THR A 809 -25.17 1.19 24.91
C THR A 809 -23.84 1.92 24.74
N LEU A 810 -23.67 3.07 25.40
CA LEU A 810 -22.39 3.79 25.43
C LEU A 810 -21.23 2.91 25.90
N LEU A 811 -21.48 2.11 26.94
CA LEU A 811 -20.48 1.22 27.51
C LEU A 811 -20.11 0.10 26.53
N THR A 812 -21.07 -0.53 25.84
CA THR A 812 -20.75 -1.55 24.81
C THR A 812 -19.89 -0.96 23.68
N ALA A 813 -20.16 0.28 23.24
CA ALA A 813 -19.34 0.95 22.23
C ALA A 813 -17.91 1.21 22.73
N ALA A 814 -17.75 1.74 23.95
CA ALA A 814 -16.45 1.98 24.57
C ALA A 814 -15.65 0.69 24.76
N CYS A 815 -16.30 -0.37 25.27
CA CYS A 815 -15.71 -1.69 25.50
C CYS A 815 -15.22 -2.33 24.20
N ARG A 816 -16.02 -2.28 23.12
CA ARG A 816 -15.64 -2.84 21.82
C ARG A 816 -14.42 -2.14 21.22
N ARG A 817 -14.32 -0.82 21.39
CA ARG A 817 -13.22 0.00 20.83
C ARG A 817 -11.96 -0.01 21.70
N GLY A 818 -12.05 -0.37 22.97
CA GLY A 818 -10.90 -0.36 23.89
C GLY A 818 -10.67 0.96 24.60
N ASN A 819 -11.71 1.79 24.70
CA ASN A 819 -11.60 3.09 25.36
C ASN A 819 -11.70 2.91 26.88
N GLU A 820 -10.64 2.40 27.51
CA GLU A 820 -10.58 2.04 28.94
C GLU A 820 -11.04 3.16 29.86
N LYS A 821 -10.50 4.37 29.68
CA LYS A 821 -10.83 5.54 30.50
C LYS A 821 -12.29 5.95 30.35
N ILE A 822 -12.84 5.89 29.13
CA ILE A 822 -14.27 6.17 28.88
C ILE A 822 -15.13 5.08 29.52
N ALA A 823 -14.76 3.81 29.41
CA ALA A 823 -15.48 2.71 30.05
C ALA A 823 -15.50 2.89 31.58
N GLN A 824 -14.35 3.21 32.18
CA GLN A 824 -14.24 3.51 33.61
C GLN A 824 -15.09 4.72 34.00
N LEU A 825 -14.99 5.82 33.27
CA LEU A 825 -15.78 7.04 33.50
C LEU A 825 -17.29 6.78 33.42
N LEU A 826 -17.76 6.02 32.43
CA LEU A 826 -19.16 5.64 32.30
C LEU A 826 -19.63 4.79 33.48
N ILE A 827 -18.81 3.83 33.92
CA ILE A 827 -19.09 2.98 35.09
C ILE A 827 -19.19 3.82 36.37
N ASP A 828 -18.25 4.73 36.58
CA ASP A 828 -18.20 5.60 37.77
C ASP A 828 -19.38 6.58 37.83
N LYS A 829 -19.94 6.93 36.66
CA LYS A 829 -21.13 7.79 36.51
C LYS A 829 -22.45 7.02 36.53
N GLY A 830 -22.43 5.73 36.89
CA GLY A 830 -23.63 4.93 37.11
C GLY A 830 -24.22 4.28 35.85
N CYS A 831 -23.40 4.00 34.84
CA CYS A 831 -23.83 3.20 33.69
C CYS A 831 -24.17 1.75 34.11
N ASN A 832 -25.25 1.20 33.55
CA ASN A 832 -25.64 -0.19 33.77
C ASN A 832 -24.69 -1.15 33.02
N VAL A 833 -23.77 -1.76 33.77
CA VAL A 833 -22.80 -2.73 33.24
C VAL A 833 -23.42 -4.04 32.73
N HIS A 834 -24.69 -4.30 33.04
CA HIS A 834 -25.41 -5.50 32.63
C HIS A 834 -26.34 -5.27 31.43
N GLN A 835 -26.51 -4.02 30.98
CA GLN A 835 -27.40 -3.71 29.87
C GLN A 835 -26.86 -4.30 28.56
N VAL A 836 -27.69 -5.10 27.91
CA VAL A 836 -27.38 -5.72 26.61
C VAL A 836 -27.79 -4.83 25.45
N ASP A 837 -27.13 -5.00 24.30
CA ASP A 837 -27.54 -4.36 23.05
C ASP A 837 -28.75 -5.05 22.38
N GLY A 838 -29.18 -4.54 21.21
CA GLY A 838 -30.34 -5.07 20.49
C GLY A 838 -30.21 -6.53 20.01
N ILE A 839 -29.00 -7.09 20.00
CA ILE A 839 -28.76 -8.51 19.67
C ILE A 839 -28.41 -9.35 20.91
N GLY A 840 -28.53 -8.78 22.11
CA GLY A 840 -28.30 -9.47 23.38
C GLY A 840 -26.84 -9.49 23.84
N LYS A 841 -25.94 -8.70 23.24
CA LYS A 841 -24.52 -8.66 23.65
C LYS A 841 -24.31 -7.79 24.88
N THR A 842 -23.62 -8.33 25.87
CA THR A 842 -23.18 -7.59 27.06
C THR A 842 -21.96 -6.71 26.75
N PRO A 843 -21.67 -5.69 27.58
CA PRO A 843 -20.40 -4.97 27.54
C PRO A 843 -19.18 -5.90 27.62
N LEU A 844 -19.28 -6.98 28.40
CA LEU A 844 -18.24 -8.00 28.52
C LEU A 844 -18.02 -8.73 27.19
N THR A 845 -19.10 -9.15 26.52
CA THR A 845 -19.01 -9.78 25.18
C THR A 845 -18.38 -8.83 24.18
N ALA A 846 -18.75 -7.54 24.21
CA ALA A 846 -18.17 -6.51 23.36
C ALA A 846 -16.66 -6.30 23.63
N ALA A 847 -16.22 -6.30 24.89
CA ALA A 847 -14.80 -6.21 25.27
C ALA A 847 -14.01 -7.45 24.81
N CYS A 848 -14.58 -8.65 24.94
CA CYS A 848 -13.99 -9.90 24.44
C CYS A 848 -13.86 -9.91 22.92
N MET A 849 -14.88 -9.39 22.20
CA MET A 849 -14.84 -9.22 20.74
C MET A 849 -13.75 -8.23 20.31
N GLY A 850 -13.51 -7.17 21.09
CA GLY A 850 -12.49 -6.15 20.82
C GLY A 850 -11.09 -6.54 21.27
N GLY A 851 -10.91 -7.64 22.01
CA GLY A 851 -9.62 -8.06 22.55
C GLY A 851 -9.09 -7.17 23.68
N LYS A 852 -9.96 -6.55 24.46
CA LYS A 852 -9.59 -5.49 25.42
C LYS A 852 -9.44 -6.06 26.83
N GLU A 853 -8.30 -6.68 27.10
CA GLU A 853 -8.01 -7.43 28.34
C GLU A 853 -8.30 -6.64 29.62
N LYS A 854 -7.81 -5.40 29.74
CA LYS A 854 -8.03 -4.56 30.93
C LYS A 854 -9.50 -4.23 31.15
N ILE A 855 -10.26 -3.98 30.07
CA ILE A 855 -11.71 -3.76 30.15
C ILE A 855 -12.43 -5.05 30.53
N VAL A 856 -12.01 -6.20 30.00
CA VAL A 856 -12.56 -7.50 30.40
C VAL A 856 -12.37 -7.73 31.88
N GLN A 857 -11.17 -7.48 32.41
CA GLN A 857 -10.88 -7.60 33.83
C GLN A 857 -11.76 -6.65 34.66
N LEU A 858 -11.82 -5.37 34.27
CA LEU A 858 -12.68 -4.37 34.93
C LEU A 858 -14.15 -4.80 34.98
N LEU A 859 -14.69 -5.32 33.88
CA LEU A 859 -16.09 -5.75 33.80
C LEU A 859 -16.36 -7.00 34.64
N ILE A 860 -15.41 -7.94 34.68
CA ILE A 860 -15.48 -9.12 35.57
C ILE A 860 -15.45 -8.69 37.04
N ASP A 861 -14.59 -7.74 37.40
CA ASP A 861 -14.49 -7.21 38.77
C ASP A 861 -15.76 -6.45 39.19
N LYS A 862 -16.48 -5.85 38.22
CA LYS A 862 -17.81 -5.25 38.42
C LYS A 862 -18.96 -6.27 38.39
N GLY A 863 -18.68 -7.57 38.37
CA GLY A 863 -19.67 -8.63 38.51
C GLY A 863 -20.44 -8.98 37.22
N CYS A 864 -19.90 -8.68 36.04
CA CYS A 864 -20.55 -9.07 34.78
C CYS A 864 -20.65 -10.60 34.64
N ASN A 865 -21.80 -11.09 34.16
CA ASN A 865 -22.02 -12.51 33.93
C ASN A 865 -21.18 -13.02 32.73
N VAL A 866 -20.14 -13.80 33.03
CA VAL A 866 -19.25 -14.43 32.03
C VAL A 866 -19.95 -15.53 31.20
N HIS A 867 -21.12 -15.99 31.64
CA HIS A 867 -21.91 -17.03 30.98
C HIS A 867 -23.09 -16.49 30.16
N GLN A 868 -23.28 -15.17 30.11
CA GLN A 868 -24.39 -14.58 29.35
C GLN A 868 -24.26 -14.92 27.87
N VAL A 869 -25.35 -15.37 27.26
CA VAL A 869 -25.43 -15.65 25.83
C VAL A 869 -26.19 -14.54 25.11
N ASP A 870 -25.76 -14.25 23.89
CA ASP A 870 -26.48 -13.36 22.97
C ASP A 870 -27.52 -14.12 22.12
N SER A 871 -28.17 -13.42 21.18
CA SER A 871 -29.15 -14.00 20.24
C SER A 871 -28.59 -15.10 19.34
N MET A 872 -27.26 -15.14 19.12
CA MET A 872 -26.57 -16.19 18.37
C MET A 872 -26.06 -17.32 19.27
N ARG A 873 -26.46 -17.33 20.55
CA ARG A 873 -25.96 -18.22 21.60
C ARG A 873 -24.45 -18.10 21.83
N GLU A 874 -23.83 -16.98 21.47
CA GLU A 874 -22.41 -16.72 21.72
C GLU A 874 -22.20 -16.23 23.17
N THR A 875 -21.21 -16.78 23.86
CA THR A 875 -20.71 -16.26 25.15
C THR A 875 -19.51 -15.34 24.99
N PRO A 876 -19.14 -14.57 26.03
CA PRO A 876 -17.86 -13.87 26.09
C PRO A 876 -16.66 -14.75 25.70
N LEU A 877 -16.65 -16.02 26.14
CA LEU A 877 -15.60 -16.99 25.79
C LEU A 877 -15.62 -17.33 24.30
N THR A 878 -16.81 -17.52 23.71
CA THR A 878 -16.97 -17.76 22.27
C THR A 878 -16.44 -16.58 21.45
N ALA A 879 -16.77 -15.36 21.86
CA ALA A 879 -16.29 -14.14 21.23
C ALA A 879 -14.75 -14.02 21.31
N ALA A 880 -14.15 -14.30 22.48
CA ALA A 880 -12.70 -14.27 22.67
C ALA A 880 -11.98 -15.33 21.81
N CYS A 881 -12.49 -16.56 21.75
CA CYS A 881 -11.95 -17.64 20.91
C CYS A 881 -12.03 -17.32 19.42
N LYS A 882 -13.17 -16.78 18.93
CA LYS A 882 -13.35 -16.38 17.53
C LYS A 882 -12.38 -15.28 17.09
N ARG A 883 -11.90 -14.47 18.04
CA ARG A 883 -10.99 -13.33 17.81
C ARG A 883 -9.51 -13.64 18.08
N GLY A 884 -9.19 -14.79 18.67
CA GLY A 884 -7.79 -15.17 18.92
C GLY A 884 -7.16 -14.55 20.16
N ASN A 885 -7.96 -14.07 21.11
CA ASN A 885 -7.45 -13.35 22.28
C ASN A 885 -7.05 -14.34 23.40
N GLU A 886 -5.85 -14.91 23.32
CA GLU A 886 -5.32 -15.94 24.23
C GLU A 886 -5.47 -15.60 25.72
N LYS A 887 -5.02 -14.41 26.14
CA LYS A 887 -5.07 -13.98 27.55
C LYS A 887 -6.50 -13.87 28.08
N ILE A 888 -7.42 -13.37 27.24
CA ILE A 888 -8.84 -13.26 27.59
C ILE A 888 -9.48 -14.65 27.66
N VAL A 889 -9.12 -15.57 26.76
CA VAL A 889 -9.58 -16.96 26.80
C VAL A 889 -9.11 -17.63 28.09
N GLN A 890 -7.83 -17.48 28.46
CA GLN A 890 -7.28 -18.01 29.70
C GLN A 890 -8.04 -17.45 30.92
N LEU A 891 -8.21 -16.13 30.99
CA LEU A 891 -8.93 -15.45 32.06
C LEU A 891 -10.38 -15.96 32.21
N LEU A 892 -11.11 -16.13 31.11
CA LEU A 892 -12.49 -16.61 31.13
C LEU A 892 -12.58 -18.11 31.51
N ILE A 893 -11.62 -18.93 31.08
CA ILE A 893 -11.53 -20.33 31.49
C ILE A 893 -11.26 -20.43 33.00
N ASP A 894 -10.41 -19.58 33.55
CA ASP A 894 -10.11 -19.53 34.99
C ASP A 894 -11.36 -19.13 35.81
N LYS A 895 -12.31 -18.41 35.20
CA LYS A 895 -13.66 -18.14 35.74
C LYS A 895 -14.66 -19.29 35.52
N ARG A 896 -14.17 -20.50 35.23
CA ARG A 896 -14.97 -21.74 35.07
C ARG A 896 -16.00 -21.69 33.94
N CYS A 897 -15.70 -20.98 32.85
CA CYS A 897 -16.54 -21.02 31.65
C CYS A 897 -16.55 -22.42 31.01
N ASN A 898 -17.69 -22.83 30.44
CA ASN A 898 -17.83 -24.14 29.80
C ASN A 898 -17.09 -24.18 28.46
N VAL A 899 -16.01 -24.96 28.39
CA VAL A 899 -15.18 -25.13 27.18
C VAL A 899 -15.85 -25.96 26.08
N ASN A 900 -16.93 -26.67 26.40
CA ASN A 900 -17.72 -27.50 25.47
C ASN A 900 -18.99 -26.82 24.97
N GLN A 901 -19.13 -25.51 25.20
CA GLN A 901 -20.27 -24.76 24.70
C GLN A 901 -20.26 -24.69 23.16
N VAL A 902 -21.47 -24.75 22.60
CA VAL A 902 -21.75 -24.54 21.18
C VAL A 902 -22.58 -23.28 20.96
N ASP A 903 -22.31 -22.58 19.86
CA ASP A 903 -23.13 -21.44 19.42
C ASP A 903 -24.42 -21.89 18.70
N GLY A 904 -25.18 -20.93 18.16
CA GLY A 904 -26.44 -21.18 17.45
C GLY A 904 -26.28 -22.03 16.18
N MET A 905 -25.07 -22.13 15.63
CA MET A 905 -24.74 -22.96 14.47
C MET A 905 -24.18 -24.34 14.88
N GLY A 906 -24.13 -24.63 16.19
CA GLY A 906 -23.52 -25.85 16.72
C GLY A 906 -21.98 -25.80 16.78
N GLN A 907 -21.34 -24.66 16.50
CA GLN A 907 -19.88 -24.58 16.47
C GLN A 907 -19.30 -24.54 17.89
N THR A 908 -18.32 -25.40 18.16
CA THR A 908 -17.55 -25.37 19.41
C THR A 908 -16.49 -24.26 19.42
N LEU A 909 -16.03 -23.90 20.62
CA LEU A 909 -14.87 -23.02 20.81
C LEU A 909 -13.63 -23.53 20.07
N LEU A 910 -13.40 -24.85 20.11
CA LEU A 910 -12.28 -25.49 19.44
C LEU A 910 -12.40 -25.36 17.91
N THR A 911 -13.60 -25.55 17.35
CA THR A 911 -13.86 -25.35 15.91
C THR A 911 -13.50 -23.91 15.48
N ALA A 912 -13.87 -22.92 16.28
CA ALA A 912 -13.52 -21.52 16.01
C ALA A 912 -12.01 -21.27 16.05
N ALA A 913 -11.29 -21.83 17.04
CA ALA A 913 -9.84 -21.72 17.17
C ALA A 913 -9.11 -22.43 16.01
N CYS A 914 -9.53 -23.64 15.66
CA CYS A 914 -8.99 -24.45 14.57
C CYS A 914 -9.13 -23.76 13.21
N ARG A 915 -10.30 -23.17 12.92
CA ARG A 915 -10.54 -22.45 11.66
C ARG A 915 -9.63 -21.23 11.49
N ARG A 916 -9.34 -20.53 12.59
CA ARG A 916 -8.53 -19.29 12.58
C ARG A 916 -7.03 -19.55 12.69
N GLY A 917 -6.61 -20.72 13.18
CA GLY A 917 -5.19 -21.03 13.36
C GLY A 917 -4.64 -20.62 14.71
N ASN A 918 -5.49 -20.47 15.73
CA ASN A 918 -5.06 -20.06 17.06
C ASN A 918 -4.52 -21.28 17.82
N GLU A 919 -3.29 -21.68 17.55
CA GLU A 919 -2.66 -22.91 18.07
C GLU A 919 -2.67 -22.98 19.59
N LYS A 920 -2.24 -21.91 20.27
CA LYS A 920 -2.22 -21.86 21.74
C LYS A 920 -3.62 -21.94 22.35
N ILE A 921 -4.62 -21.33 21.71
CA ILE A 921 -6.02 -21.44 22.14
C ILE A 921 -6.53 -22.87 21.92
N ALA A 922 -6.23 -23.49 20.78
CA ALA A 922 -6.61 -24.86 20.49
C ALA A 922 -5.98 -25.82 21.51
N GLN A 923 -4.69 -25.68 21.80
CA GLN A 923 -3.98 -26.44 22.81
C GLN A 923 -4.60 -26.24 24.20
N LEU A 924 -4.83 -24.99 24.61
CA LEU A 924 -5.44 -24.66 25.89
C LEU A 924 -6.84 -25.28 26.05
N LEU A 925 -7.67 -25.23 25.00
CA LEU A 925 -9.00 -25.84 25.02
C LEU A 925 -8.93 -27.37 25.12
N ILE A 926 -7.99 -28.01 24.41
CA ILE A 926 -7.75 -29.46 24.47
C ILE A 926 -7.29 -29.86 25.87
N ASP A 927 -6.35 -29.13 26.46
CA ASP A 927 -5.81 -29.40 27.81
C ASP A 927 -6.87 -29.25 28.90
N LYS A 928 -7.88 -28.41 28.66
CA LYS A 928 -9.04 -28.23 29.55
C LYS A 928 -10.20 -29.20 29.27
N GLY A 929 -9.99 -30.22 28.42
CA GLY A 929 -10.95 -31.29 28.18
C GLY A 929 -12.08 -30.96 27.20
N CYS A 930 -11.80 -30.12 26.19
CA CYS A 930 -12.75 -29.90 25.09
C CYS A 930 -12.95 -31.16 24.24
N ASN A 931 -14.19 -31.44 23.81
CA ASN A 931 -14.51 -32.55 22.93
C ASN A 931 -14.00 -32.29 21.50
N VAL A 932 -12.89 -32.93 21.15
CA VAL A 932 -12.26 -32.85 19.82
C VAL A 932 -13.09 -33.48 18.70
N HIS A 933 -14.09 -34.29 19.02
CA HIS A 933 -14.95 -35.00 18.06
C HIS A 933 -16.31 -34.32 17.85
N GLN A 934 -16.61 -33.25 18.57
CA GLN A 934 -17.90 -32.57 18.46
C GLN A 934 -18.10 -32.01 17.05
N VAL A 935 -19.23 -32.33 16.42
CA VAL A 935 -19.60 -31.80 15.11
C VAL A 935 -20.47 -30.54 15.24
N ASP A 936 -20.35 -29.63 14.27
CA ASP A 936 -21.26 -28.50 14.12
C ASP A 936 -22.58 -28.89 13.45
N GLY A 937 -23.48 -27.92 13.23
CA GLY A 937 -24.79 -28.16 12.62
C GLY A 937 -24.76 -28.68 11.17
N ILE A 938 -23.60 -28.68 10.51
CA ILE A 938 -23.38 -29.20 9.15
C ILE A 938 -22.56 -30.51 9.21
N GLY A 939 -22.27 -31.03 10.40
CA GLY A 939 -21.50 -32.25 10.59
C GLY A 939 -19.99 -32.05 10.54
N LYS A 940 -19.47 -30.81 10.60
CA LYS A 940 -18.03 -30.54 10.53
C LYS A 940 -17.36 -30.64 11.90
N THR A 941 -16.22 -31.31 11.96
CA THR A 941 -15.38 -31.41 13.17
C THR A 941 -14.36 -30.29 13.26
N PRO A 942 -13.74 -30.08 14.45
CA PRO A 942 -12.57 -29.25 14.60
C PRO A 942 -11.44 -29.58 13.62
N LEU A 943 -11.24 -30.88 13.32
CA LEU A 943 -10.26 -31.33 12.34
C LEU A 943 -10.62 -30.85 10.93
N THR A 944 -11.90 -30.96 10.54
CA THR A 944 -12.40 -30.42 9.26
C THR A 944 -12.16 -28.92 9.16
N ALA A 945 -12.43 -28.18 10.24
CA ALA A 945 -12.20 -26.74 10.28
C ALA A 945 -10.71 -26.36 10.18
N ALA A 946 -9.81 -27.12 10.82
CA ALA A 946 -8.36 -26.95 10.70
C ALA A 946 -7.85 -27.22 9.27
N CYS A 947 -8.36 -28.29 8.63
CA CYS A 947 -8.06 -28.63 7.24
C CYS A 947 -8.52 -27.54 6.27
N MET A 948 -9.75 -27.03 6.42
CA MET A 948 -10.25 -25.92 5.61
C MET A 948 -9.46 -24.62 5.82
N GLY A 949 -8.99 -24.38 7.06
CA GLY A 949 -8.23 -23.20 7.46
C GLY A 949 -6.77 -23.22 7.00
N GLY A 950 -6.22 -24.36 6.60
CA GLY A 950 -4.80 -24.46 6.25
C GLY A 950 -3.87 -24.51 7.45
N LYS A 951 -4.32 -25.03 8.60
CA LYS A 951 -3.59 -24.93 9.88
C LYS A 951 -2.87 -26.22 10.24
N GLU A 952 -1.73 -26.47 9.59
CA GLU A 952 -0.94 -27.71 9.68
C GLU A 952 -0.65 -28.17 11.11
N LYS A 953 -0.11 -27.28 11.96
CA LYS A 953 0.23 -27.62 13.34
C LYS A 953 -1.00 -28.04 14.16
N ILE A 954 -2.15 -27.41 13.93
CA ILE A 954 -3.42 -27.78 14.57
C ILE A 954 -3.94 -29.11 14.00
N VAL A 955 -3.82 -29.34 12.69
CA VAL A 955 -4.16 -30.63 12.07
C VAL A 955 -3.34 -31.74 12.69
N GLN A 956 -2.02 -31.56 12.81
CA GLN A 956 -1.13 -32.54 13.43
C GLN A 956 -1.53 -32.79 14.90
N LEU A 957 -1.75 -31.72 15.67
CA LEU A 957 -2.19 -31.80 17.07
C LEU A 957 -3.50 -32.60 17.22
N LEU A 958 -4.49 -32.38 16.35
CA LEU A 958 -5.77 -33.09 16.40
C LEU A 958 -5.64 -34.55 15.98
N ILE A 959 -4.79 -34.86 15.01
CA ILE A 959 -4.45 -36.24 14.61
C ILE A 959 -3.77 -36.97 15.77
N ASP A 960 -2.81 -36.32 16.44
CA ASP A 960 -2.10 -36.89 17.59
C ASP A 960 -3.04 -37.15 18.78
N LYS A 961 -4.15 -36.42 18.88
CA LYS A 961 -5.24 -36.63 19.85
C LYS A 961 -6.27 -37.68 19.41
N GLY A 962 -6.02 -38.40 18.31
CA GLY A 962 -6.85 -39.52 17.86
C GLY A 962 -8.06 -39.12 17.01
N CYS A 963 -8.08 -37.93 16.40
CA CYS A 963 -9.15 -37.57 15.47
C CYS A 963 -9.12 -38.43 14.20
N ASN A 964 -10.29 -38.89 13.75
CA ASN A 964 -10.40 -39.74 12.57
C ASN A 964 -10.16 -38.94 11.27
N VAL A 965 -9.07 -39.24 10.57
CA VAL A 965 -8.71 -38.62 9.28
C VAL A 965 -9.60 -39.05 8.11
N LEU A 966 -10.37 -40.14 8.27
CA LEU A 966 -11.27 -40.67 7.24
C LEU A 966 -12.73 -40.19 7.44
N GLN A 967 -12.95 -39.21 8.32
CA GLN A 967 -14.28 -38.70 8.58
C GLN A 967 -14.84 -37.92 7.37
N VAL A 968 -16.16 -38.05 7.19
CA VAL A 968 -16.97 -37.25 6.27
C VAL A 968 -17.91 -36.34 7.06
N ASP A 969 -18.17 -35.15 6.53
CA ASP A 969 -19.17 -34.24 7.11
C ASP A 969 -20.61 -34.63 6.72
N GLY A 970 -21.60 -33.83 7.14
CA GLY A 970 -23.01 -34.08 6.85
C GLY A 970 -23.39 -34.00 5.37
N MET A 971 -22.50 -33.48 4.53
CA MET A 971 -22.66 -33.43 3.07
C MET A 971 -21.91 -34.57 2.36
N GLY A 972 -21.26 -35.46 3.11
CA GLY A 972 -20.40 -36.52 2.56
C GLY A 972 -19.05 -36.01 2.06
N GLU A 973 -18.61 -34.82 2.47
CA GLU A 973 -17.32 -34.25 2.09
C GLU A 973 -16.22 -34.78 3.02
N THR A 974 -15.13 -35.31 2.45
CA THR A 974 -13.95 -35.77 3.22
C THR A 974 -13.03 -34.62 3.60
N LEU A 975 -12.17 -34.82 4.61
CA LEU A 975 -11.10 -33.87 4.94
C LEU A 975 -10.21 -33.54 3.74
N LEU A 976 -9.87 -34.56 2.95
CA LEU A 976 -9.05 -34.43 1.75
C LEU A 976 -9.76 -33.55 0.71
N THR A 977 -11.05 -33.77 0.48
CA THR A 977 -11.87 -32.96 -0.44
C THR A 977 -11.95 -31.51 0.00
N ALA A 978 -12.17 -31.27 1.30
CA ALA A 978 -12.23 -29.94 1.87
C ALA A 978 -10.88 -29.20 1.72
N ALA A 979 -9.74 -29.89 1.95
CA ALA A 979 -8.40 -29.33 1.78
C ALA A 979 -8.09 -29.02 0.30
N CYS A 980 -8.45 -29.92 -0.62
CA CYS A 980 -8.29 -29.74 -2.06
C CYS A 980 -9.09 -28.53 -2.58
N LYS A 981 -10.39 -28.43 -2.25
CA LYS A 981 -11.25 -27.29 -2.67
C LYS A 981 -10.75 -25.95 -2.13
N ARG A 982 -10.07 -25.93 -0.97
CA ARG A 982 -9.53 -24.73 -0.33
C ARG A 982 -8.08 -24.42 -0.68
N GLY A 983 -7.41 -25.24 -1.47
CA GLY A 983 -6.05 -24.98 -1.92
C GLY A 983 -4.99 -25.20 -0.83
N LYS A 984 -5.17 -26.15 0.09
CA LYS A 984 -4.26 -26.34 1.24
C LYS A 984 -3.25 -27.46 0.97
N GLU A 985 -2.28 -27.17 0.11
CA GLU A 985 -1.27 -28.11 -0.42
C GLU A 985 -0.60 -28.98 0.65
N LYS A 986 0.00 -28.36 1.67
CA LYS A 986 0.71 -29.08 2.75
C LYS A 986 -0.23 -29.98 3.57
N ILE A 987 -1.49 -29.60 3.73
CA ILE A 987 -2.51 -30.44 4.38
C ILE A 987 -2.93 -31.59 3.47
N VAL A 988 -3.07 -31.35 2.17
CA VAL A 988 -3.36 -32.41 1.19
C VAL A 988 -2.25 -33.46 1.22
N GLN A 989 -0.98 -33.04 1.20
CA GLN A 989 0.16 -33.95 1.35
C GLN A 989 0.09 -34.74 2.66
N LEU A 990 -0.09 -34.04 3.79
CA LEU A 990 -0.19 -34.67 5.11
C LEU A 990 -1.33 -35.70 5.20
N LEU A 991 -2.49 -35.40 4.62
CA LEU A 991 -3.64 -36.31 4.62
C LEU A 991 -3.39 -37.55 3.74
N ILE A 992 -2.70 -37.39 2.61
CA ILE A 992 -2.29 -38.50 1.74
C ILE A 992 -1.27 -39.39 2.45
N ASP A 993 -0.27 -38.80 3.11
CA ASP A 993 0.73 -39.53 3.91
C ASP A 993 0.09 -40.32 5.05
N LYS A 994 -1.06 -39.85 5.57
CA LYS A 994 -1.86 -40.54 6.60
C LYS A 994 -2.85 -41.57 6.03
N GLY A 995 -2.77 -41.87 4.72
CA GLY A 995 -3.52 -42.93 4.06
C GLY A 995 -4.93 -42.55 3.61
N CYS A 996 -5.23 -41.26 3.41
CA CYS A 996 -6.51 -40.84 2.84
C CYS A 996 -6.65 -41.31 1.38
N ASN A 997 -7.81 -41.86 1.02
CA ASN A 997 -8.04 -42.37 -0.33
C ASN A 997 -8.22 -41.23 -1.35
N VAL A 998 -7.26 -41.09 -2.25
CA VAL A 998 -7.27 -40.09 -3.34
C VAL A 998 -8.28 -40.41 -4.45
N LEU A 999 -8.81 -41.65 -4.51
CA LEU A 999 -9.81 -42.09 -5.48
C LEU A 999 -11.25 -41.90 -4.96
N GLN A 1000 -11.41 -41.30 -3.78
CA GLN A 1000 -12.73 -41.09 -3.20
C GLN A 1000 -13.50 -39.99 -3.94
N VAL A 1001 -14.78 -40.23 -4.14
CA VAL A 1001 -15.74 -39.23 -4.63
C VAL A 1001 -16.52 -38.66 -3.44
N ASP A 1002 -16.85 -37.38 -3.48
CA ASP A 1002 -17.63 -36.74 -2.41
C ASP A 1002 -19.12 -37.16 -2.45
N GLY A 1003 -19.93 -36.67 -1.52
CA GLY A 1003 -21.37 -36.96 -1.47
C GLY A 1003 -22.17 -36.57 -2.72
N MET A 1004 -21.63 -35.68 -3.56
CA MET A 1004 -22.20 -35.32 -4.87
C MET A 1004 -21.59 -36.14 -6.02
N ARG A 1005 -20.75 -37.13 -5.69
CA ARG A 1005 -19.96 -37.94 -6.62
C ARG A 1005 -19.00 -37.11 -7.49
N GLU A 1006 -18.53 -35.97 -6.98
CA GLU A 1006 -17.45 -35.20 -7.60
C GLU A 1006 -16.10 -35.83 -7.26
N THR A 1007 -15.22 -36.00 -8.26
CA THR A 1007 -13.86 -36.51 -8.04
C THR A 1007 -12.95 -35.43 -7.47
N LEU A 1008 -11.97 -35.82 -6.63
CA LEU A 1008 -10.99 -34.90 -6.05
C LEU A 1008 -10.23 -34.09 -7.12
N LEU A 1009 -9.85 -34.76 -8.21
CA LEU A 1009 -9.16 -34.15 -9.33
C LEU A 1009 -10.04 -33.11 -10.04
N THR A 1010 -11.30 -33.42 -10.30
CA THR A 1010 -12.27 -32.49 -10.90
C THR A 1010 -12.50 -31.28 -10.00
N ALA A 1011 -12.65 -31.48 -8.68
CA ALA A 1011 -12.80 -30.39 -7.72
C ALA A 1011 -11.57 -29.46 -7.69
N ALA A 1012 -10.35 -30.01 -7.71
CA ALA A 1012 -9.10 -29.24 -7.77
C ALA A 1012 -8.97 -28.47 -9.10
N CYS A 1013 -9.36 -29.10 -10.23
CA CYS A 1013 -9.37 -28.48 -11.55
C CYS A 1013 -10.39 -27.34 -11.64
N LYS A 1014 -11.60 -27.48 -11.09
CA LYS A 1014 -12.61 -26.40 -11.06
C LYS A 1014 -12.17 -25.19 -10.24
N ARG A 1015 -11.31 -25.40 -9.23
CA ARG A 1015 -10.84 -24.36 -8.29
C ARG A 1015 -9.46 -23.78 -8.65
N GLY A 1016 -8.86 -24.24 -9.75
CA GLY A 1016 -7.58 -23.70 -10.25
C GLY A 1016 -6.39 -24.03 -9.35
N LYS A 1017 -6.36 -25.19 -8.69
CA LYS A 1017 -5.30 -25.54 -7.73
C LYS A 1017 -4.22 -26.41 -8.38
N GLU A 1018 -3.37 -25.79 -9.20
CA GLU A 1018 -2.34 -26.45 -10.03
C GLU A 1018 -1.45 -27.44 -9.25
N LYS A 1019 -0.81 -27.00 -8.16
CA LYS A 1019 0.06 -27.87 -7.34
C LYS A 1019 -0.69 -29.05 -6.71
N ILE A 1020 -1.96 -28.86 -6.35
CA ILE A 1020 -2.81 -29.95 -5.84
C ILE A 1020 -3.18 -30.91 -6.95
N VAL A 1021 -3.47 -30.42 -8.16
CA VAL A 1021 -3.72 -31.27 -9.34
C VAL A 1021 -2.49 -32.13 -9.61
N GLN A 1022 -1.29 -31.53 -9.63
CA GLN A 1022 -0.04 -32.27 -9.81
C GLN A 1022 0.14 -33.35 -8.73
N LEU A 1023 -0.01 -32.98 -7.46
CA LEU A 1023 0.12 -33.88 -6.33
C LEU A 1023 -0.89 -35.03 -6.38
N LEU A 1024 -2.14 -34.77 -6.77
CA LEU A 1024 -3.17 -35.80 -6.94
C LEU A 1024 -2.84 -36.77 -8.09
N ILE A 1025 -2.32 -36.27 -9.22
CA ILE A 1025 -1.88 -37.09 -10.36
C ILE A 1025 -0.68 -37.96 -9.96
N ASP A 1026 0.30 -37.40 -9.25
CA ASP A 1026 1.50 -38.13 -8.79
C ASP A 1026 1.15 -39.24 -7.79
N ASN A 1027 0.02 -39.11 -7.08
CA ASN A 1027 -0.51 -40.13 -6.17
C ASN A 1027 -1.55 -41.06 -6.83
N GLY A 1028 -1.63 -41.08 -8.16
CA GLY A 1028 -2.39 -42.09 -8.91
C GLY A 1028 -3.87 -41.78 -9.14
N CYS A 1029 -4.29 -40.51 -9.09
CA CYS A 1029 -5.64 -40.13 -9.52
C CYS A 1029 -5.84 -40.36 -11.02
N ASP A 1030 -6.98 -40.95 -11.40
CA ASP A 1030 -7.35 -41.15 -12.79
C ASP A 1030 -7.78 -39.83 -13.45
N VAL A 1031 -7.00 -39.38 -14.43
CA VAL A 1031 -7.24 -38.15 -15.21
C VAL A 1031 -8.45 -38.26 -16.14
N HIS A 1032 -8.95 -39.47 -16.38
CA HIS A 1032 -10.11 -39.75 -17.24
C HIS A 1032 -11.41 -39.93 -16.45
N GLN A 1033 -11.36 -39.95 -15.11
CA GLN A 1033 -12.53 -40.23 -14.29
C GLN A 1033 -13.56 -39.09 -14.38
N VAL A 1034 -14.76 -39.41 -14.86
CA VAL A 1034 -15.90 -38.48 -14.93
C VAL A 1034 -16.62 -38.35 -13.58
N ASP A 1035 -17.10 -37.15 -13.27
CA ASP A 1035 -18.02 -36.93 -12.15
C ASP A 1035 -19.47 -37.36 -12.46
N SER A 1036 -20.39 -37.18 -11.51
CA SER A 1036 -21.82 -37.49 -11.69
C SER A 1036 -22.51 -36.71 -12.81
N MET A 1037 -21.95 -35.59 -13.25
CA MET A 1037 -22.44 -34.79 -14.37
C MET A 1037 -21.84 -35.24 -15.70
N GLY A 1038 -20.99 -36.27 -15.70
CA GLY A 1038 -20.24 -36.70 -16.87
C GLY A 1038 -19.10 -35.75 -17.23
N GLU A 1039 -18.68 -34.87 -16.31
CA GLU A 1039 -17.63 -33.89 -16.55
C GLU A 1039 -16.24 -34.51 -16.27
N THR A 1040 -15.33 -34.43 -17.23
CA THR A 1040 -13.93 -34.82 -17.05
C THR A 1040 -13.11 -33.71 -16.38
N PRO A 1041 -11.98 -34.03 -15.72
CA PRO A 1041 -11.07 -33.03 -15.15
C PRO A 1041 -10.61 -31.99 -16.18
N LEU A 1042 -10.35 -32.42 -17.42
CA LEU A 1042 -9.97 -31.53 -18.52
C LEU A 1042 -11.10 -30.55 -18.86
N LYS A 1043 -12.34 -31.04 -18.97
CA LYS A 1043 -13.50 -30.17 -19.19
C LYS A 1043 -13.71 -29.16 -18.08
N ALA A 1044 -13.52 -29.57 -16.83
CA ALA A 1044 -13.59 -28.68 -15.68
C ALA A 1044 -12.53 -27.55 -15.74
N ALA A 1045 -11.30 -27.89 -16.14
CA ALA A 1045 -10.23 -26.92 -16.34
C ALA A 1045 -10.55 -25.94 -17.48
N CYS A 1046 -11.02 -26.46 -18.62
CA CYS A 1046 -11.43 -25.67 -19.78
C CYS A 1046 -12.62 -24.74 -19.50
N THR A 1047 -13.60 -25.20 -18.71
CA THR A 1047 -14.79 -24.41 -18.35
C THR A 1047 -14.44 -23.24 -17.43
N ARG A 1048 -13.44 -23.40 -16.57
CA ARG A 1048 -13.04 -22.41 -15.55
C ARG A 1048 -11.85 -21.53 -15.95
N GLY A 1049 -11.27 -21.75 -17.12
CA GLY A 1049 -10.17 -20.92 -17.63
C GLY A 1049 -8.80 -21.27 -17.04
N ASN A 1050 -8.62 -22.48 -16.52
CA ASN A 1050 -7.35 -22.90 -15.88
C ASN A 1050 -6.37 -23.48 -16.91
N GLU A 1051 -5.70 -22.61 -17.66
CA GLU A 1051 -4.80 -22.95 -18.77
C GLU A 1051 -3.70 -23.94 -18.39
N LYS A 1052 -2.92 -23.66 -17.34
CA LYS A 1052 -1.82 -24.55 -16.90
C LYS A 1052 -2.30 -25.94 -16.51
N ILE A 1053 -3.48 -26.03 -15.90
CA ILE A 1053 -4.10 -27.30 -15.52
C ILE A 1053 -4.58 -28.04 -16.78
N ALA A 1054 -5.17 -27.33 -17.74
CA ALA A 1054 -5.57 -27.93 -19.02
C ALA A 1054 -4.35 -28.46 -19.78
N GLN A 1055 -3.26 -27.69 -19.86
CA GLN A 1055 -1.99 -28.12 -20.45
C GLN A 1055 -1.45 -29.38 -19.76
N LEU A 1056 -1.37 -29.37 -18.43
CA LEU A 1056 -0.88 -30.50 -17.64
C LEU A 1056 -1.71 -31.78 -17.89
N LEU A 1057 -3.04 -31.66 -17.96
CA LEU A 1057 -3.93 -32.78 -18.22
C LEU A 1057 -3.78 -33.32 -19.66
N ILE A 1058 -3.60 -32.43 -20.64
CA ILE A 1058 -3.32 -32.79 -22.04
C ILE A 1058 -1.98 -33.54 -22.14
N ASP A 1059 -0.94 -33.05 -21.46
CA ASP A 1059 0.38 -33.69 -21.44
C ASP A 1059 0.37 -35.06 -20.75
N LYS A 1060 -0.59 -35.30 -19.85
CA LYS A 1060 -0.86 -36.60 -19.24
C LYS A 1060 -1.77 -37.51 -20.10
N GLY A 1061 -2.10 -37.11 -21.32
CA GLY A 1061 -2.81 -37.94 -22.30
C GLY A 1061 -4.33 -37.82 -22.27
N CYS A 1062 -4.89 -36.75 -21.68
CA CYS A 1062 -6.35 -36.51 -21.76
C CYS A 1062 -6.78 -36.24 -23.21
N ASP A 1063 -7.88 -36.89 -23.62
CA ASP A 1063 -8.45 -36.72 -24.96
C ASP A 1063 -9.08 -35.32 -25.12
N VAL A 1064 -8.56 -34.56 -26.09
CA VAL A 1064 -9.03 -33.21 -26.44
C VAL A 1064 -10.29 -33.20 -27.31
N HIS A 1065 -10.65 -34.34 -27.89
CA HIS A 1065 -11.81 -34.51 -28.78
C HIS A 1065 -13.07 -34.98 -28.03
N GLN A 1066 -13.04 -34.96 -26.70
CA GLN A 1066 -14.17 -35.36 -25.87
C GLN A 1066 -15.41 -34.51 -26.15
N VAL A 1067 -16.53 -35.21 -26.32
CA VAL A 1067 -17.87 -34.65 -26.42
C VAL A 1067 -18.71 -35.09 -25.22
N ASP A 1068 -19.49 -34.19 -24.65
CA ASP A 1068 -20.37 -34.53 -23.54
C ASP A 1068 -21.70 -35.16 -23.99
N GLY A 1069 -22.57 -35.52 -23.04
CA GLY A 1069 -23.90 -36.08 -23.33
C GLY A 1069 -24.85 -35.14 -24.09
N LYS A 1070 -24.47 -33.87 -24.32
CA LYS A 1070 -25.17 -32.89 -25.16
C LYS A 1070 -24.44 -32.62 -26.48
N GLY A 1071 -23.36 -33.35 -26.75
CA GLY A 1071 -22.51 -33.15 -27.93
C GLY A 1071 -21.60 -31.92 -27.87
N GLU A 1072 -21.47 -31.23 -26.72
CA GLU A 1072 -20.56 -30.08 -26.61
C GLU A 1072 -19.09 -30.56 -26.56
N THR A 1073 -18.26 -30.01 -27.45
CA THR A 1073 -16.81 -30.21 -27.48
C THR A 1073 -16.09 -29.34 -26.43
N LEU A 1074 -14.87 -29.69 -26.05
CA LEU A 1074 -14.04 -28.84 -25.17
C LEU A 1074 -13.81 -27.43 -25.76
N LEU A 1075 -13.66 -27.35 -27.09
CA LEU A 1075 -13.42 -26.10 -27.82
C LEU A 1075 -14.64 -25.16 -27.75
N THR A 1076 -15.84 -25.69 -28.02
CA THR A 1076 -17.09 -24.90 -27.91
C THR A 1076 -17.33 -24.40 -26.49
N VAL A 1077 -16.98 -25.18 -25.46
CA VAL A 1077 -17.08 -24.77 -24.06
C VAL A 1077 -16.08 -23.66 -23.71
N ALA A 1078 -14.83 -23.77 -24.15
CA ALA A 1078 -13.80 -22.75 -23.95
C ALA A 1078 -14.18 -21.43 -24.63
N CYS A 1079 -14.65 -21.49 -25.88
CA CYS A 1079 -15.13 -20.36 -26.67
C CYS A 1079 -16.35 -19.67 -26.03
N ARG A 1080 -17.37 -20.43 -25.60
CA ARG A 1080 -18.56 -19.88 -24.93
C ARG A 1080 -18.22 -19.16 -23.61
N ARG A 1081 -17.15 -19.58 -22.93
CA ARG A 1081 -16.69 -19.00 -21.66
C ARG A 1081 -15.69 -17.86 -21.85
N GLY A 1082 -15.25 -17.58 -23.07
CA GLY A 1082 -14.25 -16.55 -23.37
C GLY A 1082 -12.81 -16.94 -22.99
N ASN A 1083 -12.50 -18.23 -22.89
CA ASN A 1083 -11.19 -18.73 -22.49
C ASN A 1083 -10.25 -18.85 -23.71
N GLU A 1084 -9.81 -17.72 -24.26
CA GLU A 1084 -9.07 -17.64 -25.53
C GLU A 1084 -7.79 -18.48 -25.56
N LYS A 1085 -6.97 -18.44 -24.50
CA LYS A 1085 -5.73 -19.23 -24.43
C LYS A 1085 -5.97 -20.73 -24.42
N ILE A 1086 -7.07 -21.18 -23.80
CA ILE A 1086 -7.47 -22.59 -23.82
C ILE A 1086 -8.03 -22.97 -25.18
N ALA A 1087 -8.81 -22.09 -25.81
CA ALA A 1087 -9.30 -22.32 -27.17
C ALA A 1087 -8.13 -22.45 -28.15
N GLN A 1088 -7.14 -21.57 -28.06
CA GLN A 1088 -5.91 -21.66 -28.85
C GLN A 1088 -5.16 -22.97 -28.58
N LEU A 1089 -4.97 -23.33 -27.31
CA LEU A 1089 -4.33 -24.59 -26.94
C LEU A 1089 -5.05 -25.82 -27.52
N LEU A 1090 -6.38 -25.83 -27.52
CA LEU A 1090 -7.18 -26.91 -28.08
C LEU A 1090 -7.08 -26.95 -29.62
N ILE A 1091 -7.04 -25.78 -30.29
CA ILE A 1091 -6.82 -25.67 -31.74
C ILE A 1091 -5.42 -26.18 -32.11
N ASP A 1092 -4.39 -25.79 -31.36
CA ASP A 1092 -3.00 -26.24 -31.56
C ASP A 1092 -2.84 -27.76 -31.39
N LYS A 1093 -3.71 -28.38 -30.58
CA LYS A 1093 -3.79 -29.83 -30.39
C LYS A 1093 -4.72 -30.54 -31.38
N GLY A 1094 -5.26 -29.83 -32.37
CA GLY A 1094 -5.98 -30.40 -33.51
C GLY A 1094 -7.50 -30.48 -33.37
N CYS A 1095 -8.13 -29.75 -32.43
CA CYS A 1095 -9.59 -29.69 -32.33
C CYS A 1095 -10.22 -29.01 -33.55
N ASP A 1096 -11.24 -29.64 -34.14
CA ASP A 1096 -11.94 -29.12 -35.32
C ASP A 1096 -12.87 -27.96 -34.94
N VAL A 1097 -12.59 -26.78 -35.49
CA VAL A 1097 -13.38 -25.55 -35.32
C VAL A 1097 -14.77 -25.63 -35.96
N HIS A 1098 -14.98 -26.53 -36.92
CA HIS A 1098 -16.25 -26.73 -37.64
C HIS A 1098 -17.12 -27.83 -37.03
N GLN A 1099 -16.65 -28.49 -35.97
CA GLN A 1099 -17.44 -29.51 -35.29
C GLN A 1099 -18.63 -28.86 -34.57
N VAL A 1100 -19.84 -29.25 -34.98
CA VAL A 1100 -21.10 -28.78 -34.40
C VAL A 1100 -21.47 -29.59 -33.16
N ASP A 1101 -22.02 -28.90 -32.15
CA ASP A 1101 -22.56 -29.54 -30.95
C ASP A 1101 -23.91 -30.24 -31.22
N GLY A 1102 -24.48 -30.89 -30.21
CA GLY A 1102 -25.79 -31.56 -30.33
C GLY A 1102 -26.98 -30.61 -30.54
N MET A 1103 -26.76 -29.30 -30.50
CA MET A 1103 -27.74 -28.27 -30.87
C MET A 1103 -27.48 -27.70 -32.28
N GLY A 1104 -26.49 -28.22 -33.00
CA GLY A 1104 -26.11 -27.76 -34.35
C GLY A 1104 -25.28 -26.47 -34.35
N ARG A 1105 -24.72 -26.06 -33.21
CA ARG A 1105 -23.90 -24.84 -33.10
C ARG A 1105 -22.43 -25.19 -33.30
N ASP A 1106 -21.75 -24.49 -34.20
CA ASP A 1106 -20.30 -24.61 -34.34
C ASP A 1106 -19.55 -23.74 -33.31
N THR A 1107 -18.22 -23.68 -33.44
CA THR A 1107 -17.37 -22.88 -32.55
C THR A 1107 -17.65 -21.38 -32.67
N PHE A 1108 -18.02 -20.89 -33.86
CA PHE A 1108 -18.36 -19.49 -34.11
C PHE A 1108 -19.71 -19.13 -33.47
N ASP A 1109 -20.73 -19.97 -33.63
CA ASP A 1109 -22.03 -19.81 -32.98
C ASP A 1109 -21.92 -19.78 -31.45
N SER A 1110 -21.00 -20.60 -30.91
CA SER A 1110 -20.73 -20.67 -29.46
C SER A 1110 -20.01 -19.42 -28.93
N CYS A 1111 -19.10 -18.82 -29.72
CA CYS A 1111 -18.52 -17.51 -29.43
C CYS A 1111 -19.58 -16.41 -29.40
N VAL A 1112 -20.53 -16.44 -30.33
CA VAL A 1112 -21.62 -15.46 -30.44
C VAL A 1112 -22.64 -15.61 -29.31
N CYS A 1113 -22.98 -16.84 -28.92
CA CYS A 1113 -23.92 -17.13 -27.82
C CYS A 1113 -23.33 -16.87 -26.42
N GLY A 1114 -22.00 -16.95 -26.27
CA GLY A 1114 -21.30 -16.76 -25.00
C GLY A 1114 -21.12 -15.31 -24.57
N ARG A 1115 -21.10 -14.37 -25.53
CA ARG A 1115 -20.97 -12.94 -25.25
C ARG A 1115 -22.34 -12.35 -24.86
N LYS A 1116 -22.44 -11.81 -23.63
CA LYS A 1116 -23.46 -10.78 -23.36
C LYS A 1116 -23.22 -9.64 -24.34
N ARG A 1117 -24.30 -9.11 -24.92
CA ARG A 1117 -24.34 -8.01 -25.89
C ARG A 1117 -23.72 -6.73 -25.30
N GLU A 1118 -22.40 -6.59 -25.36
CA GLU A 1118 -21.64 -5.37 -25.12
C GLU A 1118 -20.26 -5.63 -25.71
N ASP A 1119 -20.16 -5.55 -27.04
CA ASP A 1119 -19.00 -5.04 -27.79
C ASP A 1119 -19.14 -5.39 -29.27
N SER A 1120 -19.40 -4.34 -30.05
CA SER A 1120 -19.54 -4.35 -31.50
C SER A 1120 -18.16 -4.23 -32.16
N THR A 1121 -17.41 -5.32 -32.22
CA THR A 1121 -16.32 -5.48 -33.19
C THR A 1121 -16.24 -6.95 -33.60
N ILE A 1122 -16.94 -7.26 -34.68
CA ILE A 1122 -16.73 -8.48 -35.46
C ILE A 1122 -15.49 -8.22 -36.31
N THR A 1123 -14.34 -8.77 -35.91
CA THR A 1123 -13.23 -9.00 -36.84
C THR A 1123 -13.09 -10.49 -37.07
N HIS A 1124 -13.08 -10.79 -38.36
CA HIS A 1124 -13.45 -12.05 -39.00
C HIS A 1124 -12.36 -13.11 -38.94
#